data_AF-A0A2T0KGH6-F1
#
_entry.id   AF-A0A2T0KGH6-F1
#
_cell.length_a   1.000
_cell.length_b   1.000
_cell.length_c   1.000
_cell.angle_alpha   90.00
_cell.angle_beta   90.00
_cell.angle_gamma   90.00
#
_symmetry.space_group_name_H-M   'P 1'
#
loop_
_entity.id
_entity.type
_entity.pdbx_description
1 polymer ?
#
loop_
_entity_poly.entity_id
_entity_poly.type
_entity_poly.pdbx_seq_one_letter_code
_entity_poly.pdbx_strand_id
1 'polypeptide(L)'
;MLSPFVGGTYYGSLVAGVAAGAEFHGRRLLAVQTLDAAAHLAVTGGDPAFDTPIAWDHVSGFVALADSVHPDYLNRLTRAGKPVVLVGHTLEGLDVPAVLPDNSAGIRAVVTHLIRDHGCRRIAFTGFLAVTDVRERYDAYLEVLAEHGLEPGLLLPATTNIENGIGWDTGDLLGRDRPDALVAATDRNAIGAIQVLEAGGLRCPGDILVTGFDDIDEVSLLNAELASVNQPLDAMGRRAVDLLIRQLGGVAVPPGPHLLPTRFVPRSSCGCTGYAERLPELGVDDGLRRLGVRLAEVLPSAEADTAAMGLRAAGHAAAITAEALAAAATGDSSRIGSAAVELEALLAASIDPDAVRVISRAVQEYAVAMPVTGVPAATFVGCGVQAIMLSLGRARSRAQLADKLHLRSLISATYALNQALLHRRDTEPRDPSWLGLTPATAGSIALRGSDGALVRTRGWRRRPGPVIPAGPTTVTAFPPVELLDAALPGETVFVVKAKVGDSDRGWLALVDAVENRVEDGREMVNQCAALLTIALDLRDQEQLLMREAQSDRLTGLPNRTSFVSSLEAAITRRRTEGRPSVLLFLDLDGFKQVNDSLGHHTGDRLLVGVADRLRQCLRAEDVVGRFGGDEFLVLLDDITPGPGLDALVERITAAICRPYHLGEHVARVGVSIGTAACGADTGVEQLLQEADQSMYRVKATRRGKGSPRIAVPAA
;
A
#
# COMPACT_ATOMS: atom_id res chain seq x y z
N MET A 1 -1.99 -5.44 -14.07
CA MET A 1 -2.68 -6.29 -13.08
C MET A 1 -3.52 -5.41 -12.18
N LEU A 2 -4.73 -5.85 -11.84
CA LEU A 2 -5.62 -5.22 -10.85
C LEU A 2 -5.66 -6.13 -9.62
N SER A 3 -5.42 -5.57 -8.44
CA SER A 3 -5.30 -6.34 -7.20
C SER A 3 -5.82 -5.54 -6.01
N PRO A 4 -6.54 -6.13 -5.04
CA PRO A 4 -6.96 -5.43 -3.82
C PRO A 4 -5.78 -4.83 -3.05
N PHE A 5 -4.70 -5.61 -2.90
CA PHE A 5 -3.39 -5.20 -2.39
C PHE A 5 -2.30 -5.62 -3.35
N VAL A 6 -1.19 -4.89 -3.44
CA VAL A 6 -0.12 -5.19 -4.39
C VAL A 6 1.10 -5.89 -3.76
N GLY A 7 1.08 -6.06 -2.45
CA GLY A 7 2.00 -6.91 -1.71
C GLY A 7 1.29 -7.84 -0.74
N GLY A 8 2.08 -8.51 0.08
CA GLY A 8 1.63 -9.41 1.13
C GLY A 8 1.73 -10.90 0.77
N THR A 9 1.44 -11.77 1.73
CA THR A 9 1.66 -13.22 1.57
C THR A 9 0.76 -13.84 0.49
N TYR A 10 -0.51 -13.45 0.41
CA TYR A 10 -1.43 -13.99 -0.59
C TYR A 10 -1.37 -13.19 -1.89
N TYR A 11 -1.69 -11.89 -1.83
CA TYR A 11 -1.76 -11.05 -3.02
C TYR A 11 -0.37 -10.82 -3.63
N GLY A 12 0.65 -10.59 -2.80
CA GLY A 12 2.02 -10.42 -3.26
C GLY A 12 2.58 -11.65 -3.96
N SER A 13 2.24 -12.87 -3.51
CA SER A 13 2.65 -14.11 -4.21
C SER A 13 1.99 -14.22 -5.59
N LEU A 14 0.68 -13.92 -5.70
CA LEU A 14 0.01 -13.85 -7.01
C LEU A 14 0.62 -12.78 -7.92
N VAL A 15 0.92 -11.59 -7.38
CA VAL A 15 1.60 -10.50 -8.12
C VAL A 15 2.99 -10.95 -8.58
N ALA A 16 3.75 -11.65 -7.74
CA ALA A 16 5.06 -12.19 -8.08
C ALA A 16 4.98 -13.24 -9.20
N GLY A 17 3.98 -14.14 -9.14
CA GLY A 17 3.68 -15.08 -10.22
C GLY A 17 3.38 -14.40 -11.55
N VAL A 18 2.54 -13.36 -11.53
CA VAL A 18 2.23 -12.55 -12.73
C VAL A 18 3.47 -11.79 -13.22
N ALA A 19 4.29 -11.24 -12.33
CA ALA A 19 5.53 -10.54 -12.69
C ALA A 19 6.51 -11.47 -13.39
N ALA A 20 6.73 -12.67 -12.82
CA ALA A 20 7.59 -13.69 -13.41
C ALA A 20 7.08 -14.17 -14.78
N GLY A 21 5.76 -14.36 -14.93
CA GLY A 21 5.15 -14.70 -16.21
C GLY A 21 5.34 -13.58 -17.25
N ALA A 22 5.14 -12.32 -16.86
CA ALA A 22 5.36 -11.18 -17.74
C ALA A 22 6.82 -11.08 -18.20
N GLU A 23 7.77 -11.23 -17.28
CA GLU A 23 9.21 -11.21 -17.57
C GLU A 23 9.61 -12.32 -18.54
N PHE A 24 9.10 -13.54 -18.33
CA PHE A 24 9.33 -14.68 -19.23
C PHE A 24 8.93 -14.38 -20.68
N HIS A 25 7.81 -13.68 -20.88
CA HIS A 25 7.33 -13.24 -22.20
C HIS A 25 7.95 -11.91 -22.69
N GLY A 26 8.98 -11.39 -22.01
CA GLY A 26 9.63 -10.12 -22.34
C GLY A 26 8.70 -8.91 -22.20
N ARG A 27 7.73 -8.98 -21.30
CA ARG A 27 6.75 -7.91 -21.00
C ARG A 27 7.04 -7.29 -19.64
N ARG A 28 6.49 -6.10 -19.42
CA ARG A 28 6.55 -5.40 -18.13
C ARG A 28 5.23 -5.53 -17.39
N LEU A 29 5.30 -5.56 -16.07
CA LEU A 29 4.14 -5.54 -15.19
C LEU A 29 3.91 -4.14 -14.62
N LEU A 30 2.66 -3.67 -14.74
CA LEU A 30 2.12 -2.59 -13.93
C LEU A 30 1.03 -3.17 -13.02
N ALA A 31 1.19 -3.01 -11.71
CA ALA A 31 0.27 -3.48 -10.69
C ALA A 31 -0.51 -2.30 -10.09
N VAL A 32 -1.83 -2.32 -10.22
CA VAL A 32 -2.74 -1.30 -9.68
C VAL A 32 -3.39 -1.86 -8.44
N GLN A 33 -3.24 -1.15 -7.33
CA GLN A 33 -4.02 -1.43 -6.13
C GLN A 33 -5.41 -0.83 -6.23
N THR A 34 -6.42 -1.62 -5.91
CA THR A 34 -7.82 -1.21 -6.04
C THR A 34 -8.48 -0.84 -4.72
N LEU A 35 -7.99 -1.34 -3.60
CA LEU A 35 -8.36 -0.85 -2.27
C LEU A 35 -7.48 0.34 -1.84
N ASP A 36 -8.03 1.18 -0.98
CA ASP A 36 -7.30 2.29 -0.39
C ASP A 36 -6.17 1.79 0.51
N ALA A 37 -5.06 2.54 0.57
CA ALA A 37 -3.85 2.15 1.32
C ALA A 37 -4.06 2.00 2.83
N ALA A 38 -5.19 2.47 3.37
CA ALA A 38 -5.58 2.36 4.77
C ALA A 38 -6.85 1.49 4.98
N ALA A 39 -7.27 0.73 3.96
CA ALA A 39 -8.42 -0.17 4.09
C ALA A 39 -8.10 -1.30 5.08
N HIS A 40 -9.05 -1.58 6.00
CA HIS A 40 -8.94 -2.74 6.87
C HIS A 40 -9.31 -4.02 6.09
N LEU A 41 -8.42 -5.01 6.11
CA LEU A 41 -8.69 -6.41 5.77
C LEU A 41 -9.61 -7.05 6.83
N ALA A 42 -10.83 -6.53 6.99
CA ALA A 42 -11.89 -7.30 7.61
C ALA A 42 -12.52 -8.14 6.49
N VAL A 43 -11.98 -9.35 6.32
CA VAL A 43 -12.47 -10.48 5.50
C VAL A 43 -13.98 -10.44 5.32
N THR A 44 -14.42 -9.68 4.34
CA THR A 44 -15.78 -9.62 3.82
C THR A 44 -15.61 -8.99 2.45
N GLY A 45 -16.03 -9.69 1.39
CA GLY A 45 -16.14 -9.10 0.07
C GLY A 45 -16.88 -7.77 0.19
N GLY A 46 -16.14 -6.69 -0.03
CA GLY A 46 -16.65 -5.33 -0.06
C GLY A 46 -16.50 -4.81 -1.48
N ASP A 47 -17.39 -3.93 -1.91
CA ASP A 47 -17.22 -3.21 -3.17
C ASP A 47 -15.98 -2.31 -3.04
N PRO A 48 -14.89 -2.56 -3.79
CA PRO A 48 -13.71 -1.70 -3.75
C PRO A 48 -14.03 -0.28 -4.24
N ALA A 49 -15.23 -0.04 -4.79
CA ALA A 49 -15.67 1.21 -5.42
C ALA A 49 -14.65 1.72 -6.46
N PHE A 50 -13.88 0.80 -7.02
CA PHE A 50 -12.81 1.10 -7.95
C PHE A 50 -13.38 1.17 -9.37
N ASP A 51 -13.62 2.40 -9.85
CA ASP A 51 -14.10 2.63 -11.21
C ASP A 51 -13.14 3.48 -12.08
N THR A 52 -11.91 3.71 -11.62
CA THR A 52 -11.02 4.67 -12.26
C THR A 52 -10.16 4.02 -13.36
N PRO A 53 -10.17 4.52 -14.63
CA PRO A 53 -9.44 3.90 -15.74
C PRO A 53 -7.94 4.24 -15.73
N ILE A 54 -7.26 3.93 -14.64
CA ILE A 54 -5.84 4.23 -14.42
C ILE A 54 -4.95 3.44 -15.40
N ALA A 55 -3.96 4.11 -15.99
CA ALA A 55 -2.99 3.52 -16.91
C ALA A 55 -3.55 2.87 -18.20
N TRP A 56 -4.82 3.13 -18.56
CA TRP A 56 -5.44 2.54 -19.75
C TRP A 56 -4.69 2.86 -21.05
N ASP A 57 -4.00 3.99 -21.14
CA ASP A 57 -3.28 4.37 -22.37
C ASP A 57 -2.01 3.53 -22.59
N HIS A 58 -1.49 2.88 -21.54
CA HIS A 58 -0.24 2.14 -21.56
C HIS A 58 -0.41 0.62 -21.55
N VAL A 59 -1.55 0.13 -21.03
CA VAL A 59 -1.75 -1.30 -20.74
C VAL A 59 -2.47 -2.00 -21.89
N SER A 60 -1.84 -3.01 -22.48
CA SER A 60 -2.41 -3.79 -23.59
C SER A 60 -3.43 -4.84 -23.14
N GLY A 61 -3.33 -5.37 -21.92
CA GLY A 61 -4.21 -6.41 -21.39
C GLY A 61 -4.12 -6.50 -19.86
N PHE A 62 -5.12 -7.11 -19.23
CA PHE A 62 -5.30 -7.09 -17.78
C PHE A 62 -5.39 -8.49 -17.19
N VAL A 63 -4.64 -8.72 -16.12
CA VAL A 63 -4.92 -9.78 -15.15
C VAL A 63 -5.65 -9.14 -13.97
N ALA A 64 -6.78 -9.71 -13.54
CA ALA A 64 -7.57 -9.20 -12.42
C ALA A 64 -7.76 -10.28 -11.36
N LEU A 65 -7.40 -9.97 -10.10
CA LEU A 65 -7.60 -10.87 -8.97
C LEU A 65 -9.05 -10.81 -8.44
N ALA A 66 -9.41 -11.81 -7.64
CA ALA A 66 -10.67 -11.86 -6.90
C ALA A 66 -10.96 -10.56 -6.16
N ASP A 67 -12.21 -10.10 -6.30
CA ASP A 67 -12.76 -8.90 -5.67
C ASP A 67 -11.96 -7.60 -5.92
N SER A 68 -11.08 -7.58 -6.93
CA SER A 68 -10.26 -6.40 -7.24
C SER A 68 -11.09 -5.26 -7.82
N VAL A 69 -12.11 -5.56 -8.62
CA VAL A 69 -12.97 -4.57 -9.29
C VAL A 69 -14.37 -5.13 -9.53
N HIS A 70 -15.36 -4.24 -9.65
CA HIS A 70 -16.72 -4.64 -10.03
C HIS A 70 -16.76 -5.21 -11.46
N PRO A 71 -17.64 -6.19 -11.78
CA PRO A 71 -17.81 -6.73 -13.13
C PRO A 71 -18.00 -5.67 -14.22
N ASP A 72 -18.66 -4.56 -13.90
CA ASP A 72 -18.85 -3.44 -14.84
C ASP A 72 -17.53 -2.83 -15.32
N TYR A 73 -16.54 -2.72 -14.44
CA TYR A 73 -15.22 -2.22 -14.81
C TYR A 73 -14.54 -3.14 -15.83
N LEU A 74 -14.61 -4.45 -15.61
CA LEU A 74 -14.05 -5.47 -16.51
C LEU A 74 -14.78 -5.51 -17.86
N ASN A 75 -16.09 -5.30 -17.85
CA ASN A 75 -16.88 -5.13 -19.07
C ASN A 75 -16.44 -3.90 -19.87
N ARG A 76 -16.17 -2.76 -19.20
CA ARG A 76 -15.63 -1.58 -19.89
C ARG A 76 -14.24 -1.83 -20.47
N LEU A 77 -13.36 -2.57 -19.77
CA LEU A 77 -12.05 -2.97 -20.30
C LEU A 77 -12.20 -3.81 -21.58
N THR A 78 -13.06 -4.82 -21.54
CA THR A 78 -13.29 -5.72 -22.69
C THR A 78 -13.85 -4.94 -23.89
N ARG A 79 -14.81 -4.02 -23.66
CA ARG A 79 -15.33 -3.12 -24.71
C ARG A 79 -14.29 -2.14 -25.26
N ALA A 80 -13.32 -1.76 -24.45
CA ALA A 80 -12.18 -0.93 -24.87
C ALA A 80 -11.11 -1.74 -25.63
N GLY A 81 -11.36 -3.02 -25.94
CA GLY A 81 -10.43 -3.89 -26.68
C GLY A 81 -9.26 -4.38 -25.84
N LYS A 82 -9.38 -4.36 -24.51
CA LYS A 82 -8.34 -4.80 -23.57
C LYS A 82 -8.70 -6.20 -23.05
N PRO A 83 -8.01 -7.27 -23.49
CA PRO A 83 -8.28 -8.62 -23.01
C PRO A 83 -8.06 -8.73 -21.49
N VAL A 84 -8.87 -9.58 -20.86
CA VAL A 84 -8.90 -9.78 -19.41
C VAL A 84 -8.77 -11.28 -19.12
N VAL A 85 -7.95 -11.61 -18.13
CA VAL A 85 -7.91 -12.94 -17.50
C VAL A 85 -8.09 -12.78 -16.00
N LEU A 86 -9.01 -13.55 -15.41
CA LEU A 86 -9.26 -13.58 -13.97
C LEU A 86 -8.33 -14.57 -13.27
N VAL A 87 -8.05 -14.32 -11.99
CA VAL A 87 -7.34 -15.25 -11.12
C VAL A 87 -8.09 -15.38 -9.79
N GLY A 88 -8.26 -16.62 -9.34
CA GLY A 88 -8.85 -16.97 -8.06
C GLY A 88 -10.39 -16.95 -8.01
N HIS A 89 -11.08 -16.52 -9.07
CA HIS A 89 -12.54 -16.46 -9.08
C HIS A 89 -13.12 -16.48 -10.50
N THR A 90 -14.41 -16.77 -10.60
CA THR A 90 -15.22 -16.53 -11.80
C THR A 90 -16.26 -15.46 -11.50
N LEU A 91 -16.74 -14.77 -12.54
CA LEU A 91 -17.79 -13.75 -12.41
C LEU A 91 -18.95 -14.09 -13.33
N GLU A 92 -20.14 -14.16 -12.76
CA GLU A 92 -21.36 -14.39 -13.54
C GLU A 92 -21.59 -13.23 -14.53
N GLY A 93 -21.92 -13.57 -15.78
CA GLY A 93 -22.15 -12.58 -16.84
C GLY A 93 -20.88 -12.01 -17.49
N LEU A 94 -19.69 -12.54 -17.19
CA LEU A 94 -18.43 -12.16 -17.84
C LEU A 94 -17.74 -13.38 -18.49
N ASP A 95 -17.81 -13.46 -19.83
CA ASP A 95 -17.21 -14.54 -20.63
C ASP A 95 -15.70 -14.32 -20.85
N VAL A 96 -14.91 -14.44 -19.77
CA VAL A 96 -13.44 -14.34 -19.82
C VAL A 96 -12.78 -15.59 -19.21
N PRO A 97 -11.52 -15.92 -19.59
CA PRO A 97 -10.78 -17.00 -18.94
C PRO A 97 -10.50 -16.66 -17.48
N ALA A 98 -10.61 -17.67 -16.61
CA ALA A 98 -10.32 -17.56 -15.19
C ALA A 98 -9.38 -18.69 -14.76
N VAL A 99 -8.29 -18.38 -14.06
CA VAL A 99 -7.36 -19.37 -13.51
C VAL A 99 -7.70 -19.60 -12.04
N LEU A 100 -8.03 -20.84 -11.67
CA LEU A 100 -8.43 -21.20 -10.30
C LEU A 100 -7.66 -22.43 -9.81
N PRO A 101 -7.46 -22.57 -8.49
CA PRO A 101 -7.04 -23.84 -7.90
C PRO A 101 -8.16 -24.88 -8.03
N ASP A 102 -7.79 -26.16 -8.14
CA ASP A 102 -8.75 -27.28 -8.02
C ASP A 102 -9.06 -27.56 -6.54
N ASN A 103 -9.92 -26.71 -5.95
CA ASN A 103 -10.33 -26.81 -4.55
C ASN A 103 -10.89 -28.22 -4.21
N SER A 104 -11.68 -28.78 -5.11
CA SER A 104 -12.33 -30.08 -4.93
C SER A 104 -11.32 -31.23 -4.87
N ALA A 105 -10.32 -31.25 -5.74
CA ALA A 105 -9.26 -32.26 -5.70
C ALA A 105 -8.46 -32.19 -4.39
N GLY A 106 -8.17 -30.99 -3.90
CA GLY A 106 -7.48 -30.76 -2.63
C GLY A 106 -8.23 -31.33 -1.43
N ILE A 107 -9.50 -30.95 -1.26
CA ILE A 107 -10.35 -31.46 -0.17
C ILE A 107 -10.56 -32.96 -0.27
N ARG A 108 -10.75 -33.49 -1.48
CA ARG A 108 -10.86 -34.92 -1.72
C ARG A 108 -9.62 -35.67 -1.25
N ALA A 109 -8.41 -35.15 -1.50
CA ALA A 109 -7.18 -35.74 -1.01
C ALA A 109 -7.13 -35.75 0.54
N VAL A 110 -7.47 -34.63 1.18
CA VAL A 110 -7.52 -34.50 2.66
C VAL A 110 -8.49 -35.51 3.28
N VAL A 111 -9.75 -35.50 2.85
CA VAL A 111 -10.81 -36.32 3.46
C VAL A 111 -10.55 -37.79 3.20
N THR A 112 -10.10 -38.15 1.99
CA THR A 112 -9.73 -39.53 1.66
C THR A 112 -8.57 -40.02 2.53
N HIS A 113 -7.57 -39.18 2.76
CA HIS A 113 -6.44 -39.50 3.64
C HIS A 113 -6.89 -39.75 5.09
N LEU A 114 -7.72 -38.87 5.65
CA LEU A 114 -8.26 -39.04 7.00
C LEU A 114 -9.06 -40.35 7.15
N ILE A 115 -9.85 -40.72 6.13
CA ILE A 115 -10.65 -41.95 6.15
C ILE A 115 -9.78 -43.19 5.98
N ARG A 116 -8.92 -43.22 4.95
CA ARG A 116 -8.19 -44.43 4.54
C ARG A 116 -6.97 -44.71 5.41
N ASP A 117 -6.21 -43.67 5.74
CA ASP A 117 -4.91 -43.82 6.39
C ASP A 117 -5.02 -43.69 7.91
N HIS A 118 -6.00 -42.91 8.39
CA HIS A 118 -6.22 -42.68 9.83
C HIS A 118 -7.52 -43.29 10.37
N GLY A 119 -8.37 -43.87 9.51
CA GLY A 119 -9.58 -44.56 9.93
C GLY A 119 -10.68 -43.65 10.50
N CYS A 120 -10.60 -42.34 10.25
CA CYS A 120 -11.58 -41.37 10.75
C CYS A 120 -12.96 -41.63 10.14
N ARG A 121 -14.01 -41.57 10.97
CA ARG A 121 -15.41 -41.73 10.52
C ARG A 121 -16.28 -40.52 10.85
N ARG A 122 -15.93 -39.76 11.90
CA ARG A 122 -16.59 -38.52 12.30
C ARG A 122 -15.67 -37.35 11.99
N ILE A 123 -15.83 -36.77 10.81
CA ILE A 123 -14.96 -35.69 10.34
C ILE A 123 -15.76 -34.40 10.39
N ALA A 124 -15.41 -33.46 11.25
CA ALA A 124 -16.02 -32.14 11.33
C ALA A 124 -15.45 -31.19 10.27
N PHE A 125 -16.17 -30.10 9.99
CA PHE A 125 -15.71 -29.03 9.10
C PHE A 125 -15.82 -27.66 9.77
N THR A 126 -14.86 -26.76 9.55
CA THR A 126 -14.94 -25.36 10.01
C THR A 126 -14.52 -24.38 8.92
N GLY A 127 -15.22 -23.24 8.83
CA GLY A 127 -14.93 -22.19 7.86
C GLY A 127 -16.07 -21.18 7.71
N PHE A 128 -15.80 -20.03 7.08
CA PHE A 128 -16.81 -19.01 6.79
C PHE A 128 -17.42 -19.24 5.39
N LEU A 129 -18.54 -19.97 5.36
CA LEU A 129 -19.21 -20.45 4.13
C LEU A 129 -19.85 -19.37 3.25
N ALA A 130 -19.73 -18.09 3.62
CA ALA A 130 -20.19 -16.99 2.77
C ALA A 130 -19.22 -16.69 1.61
N VAL A 131 -17.96 -17.15 1.71
CA VAL A 131 -16.95 -17.02 0.64
C VAL A 131 -17.09 -18.19 -0.32
N THR A 132 -17.13 -17.90 -1.63
CA THR A 132 -17.35 -18.90 -2.70
C THR A 132 -16.37 -20.06 -2.64
N ASP A 133 -15.06 -19.80 -2.60
CA ASP A 133 -14.03 -20.83 -2.54
C ASP A 133 -14.18 -21.75 -1.32
N VAL A 134 -14.56 -21.18 -0.17
CA VAL A 134 -14.80 -21.95 1.06
C VAL A 134 -16.05 -22.81 0.92
N ARG A 135 -17.07 -22.32 0.20
CA ARG A 135 -18.26 -23.11 -0.09
C ARG A 135 -17.96 -24.27 -1.02
N GLU A 136 -17.18 -24.05 -2.08
CA GLU A 136 -16.70 -25.13 -2.96
C GLU A 136 -15.93 -26.21 -2.17
N ARG A 137 -15.05 -25.79 -1.24
CA ARG A 137 -14.32 -26.70 -0.36
C ARG A 137 -15.27 -27.51 0.53
N TYR A 138 -16.31 -26.87 1.07
CA TYR A 138 -17.32 -27.55 1.88
C TYR A 138 -18.16 -28.55 1.08
N ASP A 139 -18.60 -28.17 -0.12
CA ASP A 139 -19.37 -29.04 -1.00
C ASP A 139 -18.55 -30.28 -1.40
N ALA A 140 -17.27 -30.10 -1.74
CA ALA A 140 -16.35 -31.22 -2.01
C ALA A 140 -16.16 -32.13 -0.79
N TYR A 141 -16.11 -31.57 0.42
CA TYR A 141 -16.05 -32.35 1.65
C TYR A 141 -17.30 -33.23 1.83
N LEU A 142 -18.49 -32.68 1.57
CA LEU A 142 -19.76 -33.43 1.65
C LEU A 142 -19.81 -34.56 0.61
N GLU A 143 -19.42 -34.28 -0.62
CA GLU A 143 -19.37 -35.27 -1.70
C GLU A 143 -18.47 -36.46 -1.33
N VAL A 144 -17.27 -36.19 -0.81
CA VAL A 144 -16.29 -37.23 -0.50
C VAL A 144 -16.73 -38.09 0.68
N LEU A 145 -17.41 -37.50 1.68
CA LEU A 145 -18.02 -38.26 2.77
C LEU A 145 -19.13 -39.18 2.25
N ALA A 146 -20.02 -38.66 1.40
CA ALA A 146 -21.11 -39.43 0.81
C ALA A 146 -20.59 -40.62 -0.02
N GLU A 147 -19.54 -40.40 -0.82
CA GLU A 147 -18.87 -41.47 -1.60
C GLU A 147 -18.29 -42.60 -0.73
N HIS A 148 -17.87 -42.28 0.50
CA HIS A 148 -17.36 -43.25 1.47
C HIS A 148 -18.44 -43.79 2.42
N GLY A 149 -19.72 -43.43 2.18
CA GLY A 149 -20.85 -43.88 2.99
C GLY A 149 -20.84 -43.32 4.42
N LEU A 150 -20.32 -42.11 4.59
CA LEU A 150 -20.29 -41.39 5.87
C LEU A 150 -21.28 -40.22 5.83
N GLU A 151 -21.97 -40.00 6.94
CA GLU A 151 -22.80 -38.80 7.14
C GLU A 151 -21.90 -37.59 7.43
N PRO A 152 -22.32 -36.36 7.04
CA PRO A 152 -21.61 -35.15 7.39
C PRO A 152 -21.40 -35.02 8.90
N GLY A 153 -20.17 -34.68 9.30
CA GLY A 153 -19.85 -34.43 10.70
C GLY A 153 -20.35 -33.07 11.19
N LEU A 154 -19.89 -32.67 12.37
CA LEU A 154 -20.25 -31.37 12.94
C LEU A 154 -19.73 -30.23 12.07
N LEU A 155 -20.62 -29.34 11.62
CA LEU A 155 -20.24 -28.05 11.06
C LEU A 155 -20.03 -27.06 12.21
N LEU A 156 -18.80 -26.57 12.33
CA LEU A 156 -18.38 -25.56 13.29
C LEU A 156 -18.18 -24.23 12.54
N PRO A 157 -19.21 -23.38 12.42
CA PRO A 157 -19.12 -22.18 11.58
C PRO A 157 -18.07 -21.21 12.13
N ALA A 158 -17.28 -20.63 11.22
CA ALA A 158 -16.43 -19.49 11.53
C ALA A 158 -17.12 -18.19 11.11
N THR A 159 -16.82 -17.08 11.79
CA THR A 159 -17.32 -15.75 11.42
C THR A 159 -16.47 -15.10 10.34
N THR A 160 -15.20 -15.50 10.22
CA THR A 160 -14.23 -15.07 9.22
C THR A 160 -13.26 -16.21 8.90
N ASN A 161 -12.49 -16.10 7.82
CA ASN A 161 -11.47 -17.08 7.44
C ASN A 161 -10.07 -16.81 8.02
N ILE A 162 -10.00 -16.06 9.13
CA ILE A 162 -8.77 -15.81 9.91
C ILE A 162 -8.84 -16.49 11.29
N GLU A 163 -7.74 -16.52 12.04
CA GLU A 163 -7.61 -17.26 13.30
C GLU A 163 -8.67 -16.84 14.34
N ASN A 164 -8.93 -15.54 14.44
CA ASN A 164 -9.91 -15.00 15.38
C ASN A 164 -11.38 -15.20 14.94
N GLY A 165 -11.61 -15.77 13.75
CA GLY A 165 -12.94 -16.10 13.23
C GLY A 165 -13.56 -17.33 13.89
N ILE A 166 -12.76 -18.08 14.66
CA ILE A 166 -13.19 -19.27 15.39
C ILE A 166 -13.78 -18.82 16.73
N GLY A 167 -15.10 -18.96 16.88
CA GLY A 167 -15.84 -18.48 18.05
C GLY A 167 -16.69 -19.53 18.77
N TRP A 168 -16.52 -20.81 18.45
CA TRP A 168 -17.26 -21.90 19.08
C TRP A 168 -16.58 -22.38 20.38
N ASP A 169 -17.38 -22.91 21.33
CA ASP A 169 -16.89 -23.45 22.60
C ASP A 169 -16.58 -24.95 22.47
N THR A 170 -15.47 -25.39 23.06
CA THR A 170 -15.10 -26.81 23.16
C THR A 170 -16.00 -27.61 24.09
N GLY A 171 -16.75 -26.96 24.99
CA GLY A 171 -17.73 -27.60 25.87
C GLY A 171 -18.76 -28.43 25.10
N ASP A 172 -19.19 -27.96 23.93
CA ASP A 172 -20.11 -28.69 23.05
C ASP A 172 -19.46 -29.93 22.41
N LEU A 173 -18.16 -29.89 22.11
CA LEU A 173 -17.39 -31.02 21.58
C LEU A 173 -17.15 -32.10 22.66
N LEU A 174 -16.99 -31.68 23.91
CA LEU A 174 -16.81 -32.55 25.07
C LEU A 174 -18.14 -33.19 25.53
N GLY A 175 -19.28 -32.52 25.30
CA GLY A 175 -20.62 -33.02 25.63
C GLY A 175 -21.31 -33.84 24.53
N ARG A 176 -20.77 -33.87 23.31
CA ARG A 176 -21.25 -34.65 22.16
C ARG A 176 -20.33 -35.84 21.86
N ASP A 177 -20.70 -36.64 20.86
CA ASP A 177 -19.77 -37.57 20.21
C ASP A 177 -18.68 -36.77 19.48
N ARG A 178 -17.51 -36.64 20.12
CA ARG A 178 -16.33 -35.90 19.63
C ARG A 178 -15.93 -36.35 18.22
N PRO A 179 -15.62 -35.43 17.28
CA PRO A 179 -15.11 -35.79 15.97
C PRO A 179 -13.70 -36.40 16.08
N ASP A 180 -13.38 -37.30 15.14
CA ASP A 180 -12.06 -37.90 15.02
C ASP A 180 -11.09 -36.93 14.33
N ALA A 181 -11.61 -36.10 13.43
CA ALA A 181 -10.84 -35.10 12.68
C ALA A 181 -11.66 -33.83 12.41
N LEU A 182 -10.96 -32.73 12.17
CA LEU A 182 -11.49 -31.43 11.77
C LEU A 182 -10.80 -30.97 10.48
N VAL A 183 -11.60 -30.74 9.44
CA VAL A 183 -11.15 -30.12 8.19
C VAL A 183 -11.47 -28.63 8.26
N ALA A 184 -10.44 -27.79 8.33
CA ALA A 184 -10.61 -26.35 8.26
C ALA A 184 -10.53 -25.87 6.81
N ALA A 185 -11.37 -24.89 6.49
CA ALA A 185 -11.44 -24.31 5.16
C ALA A 185 -10.19 -23.53 4.77
N THR A 186 -9.42 -23.01 5.73
CA THR A 186 -8.14 -22.34 5.56
C THR A 186 -7.18 -22.72 6.68
N ASP A 187 -5.88 -22.50 6.49
CA ASP A 187 -4.86 -22.70 7.53
C ASP A 187 -5.06 -21.77 8.71
N ARG A 188 -5.50 -20.53 8.45
CA ARG A 188 -5.80 -19.57 9.51
C ARG A 188 -6.98 -20.07 10.37
N ASN A 189 -8.01 -20.64 9.76
CA ASN A 189 -9.08 -21.31 10.51
C ASN A 189 -8.57 -22.53 11.30
N ALA A 190 -7.66 -23.32 10.73
CA ALA A 190 -7.05 -24.46 11.41
C ALA A 190 -6.24 -24.03 12.64
N ILE A 191 -5.42 -22.97 12.52
CA ILE A 191 -4.65 -22.40 13.62
C ILE A 191 -5.58 -21.93 14.74
N GLY A 192 -6.62 -21.16 14.41
CA GLY A 192 -7.63 -20.74 15.38
C GLY A 192 -8.33 -21.92 16.05
N ALA A 193 -8.67 -22.96 15.27
CA ALA A 193 -9.28 -24.17 15.80
C ALA A 193 -8.35 -24.92 16.77
N ILE A 194 -7.06 -25.07 16.44
CA ILE A 194 -6.06 -25.68 17.33
C ILE A 194 -5.97 -24.90 18.65
N GLN A 195 -5.91 -23.57 18.59
CA GLN A 195 -5.86 -22.72 19.78
C GLN A 195 -7.10 -22.90 20.68
N VAL A 196 -8.29 -22.97 20.08
CA VAL A 196 -9.55 -23.20 20.82
C VAL A 196 -9.57 -24.61 21.42
N LEU A 197 -9.13 -25.63 20.69
CA LEU A 197 -9.01 -27.00 21.20
C LEU A 197 -8.05 -27.08 22.39
N GLU A 198 -6.88 -26.47 22.28
CA GLU A 198 -5.86 -26.42 23.35
C GLU A 198 -6.38 -25.70 24.60
N ALA A 199 -7.07 -24.57 24.42
CA ALA A 199 -7.72 -23.85 25.52
C ALA A 199 -8.80 -24.69 26.21
N GLY A 200 -9.47 -25.57 25.46
CA GLY A 200 -10.43 -26.57 25.95
C GLY A 200 -9.83 -27.85 26.51
N GLY A 201 -8.51 -27.99 26.54
CA GLY A 201 -7.80 -29.17 27.05
C GLY A 201 -7.75 -30.37 26.07
N LEU A 202 -8.13 -30.18 24.80
CA LEU A 202 -8.01 -31.17 23.74
C LEU A 202 -6.71 -30.98 22.97
N ARG A 203 -6.05 -32.07 22.58
CA ARG A 203 -4.75 -32.01 21.88
C ARG A 203 -4.88 -32.34 20.39
N CYS A 204 -4.15 -31.61 19.55
CA CYS A 204 -3.87 -32.00 18.18
C CYS A 204 -2.42 -32.53 18.10
N PRO A 205 -2.14 -33.68 17.48
CA PRO A 205 -3.08 -34.65 16.87
C PRO A 205 -3.71 -35.65 17.87
N GLY A 206 -3.37 -35.58 19.17
CA GLY A 206 -3.64 -36.68 20.11
C GLY A 206 -5.13 -37.02 20.36
N ASP A 207 -6.01 -36.02 20.37
CA ASP A 207 -7.44 -36.15 20.63
C ASP A 207 -8.29 -35.94 19.37
N ILE A 208 -7.91 -34.97 18.55
CA ILE A 208 -8.57 -34.60 17.29
C ILE A 208 -7.49 -34.28 16.27
N LEU A 209 -7.61 -34.87 15.08
CA LEU A 209 -6.75 -34.53 13.94
C LEU A 209 -7.21 -33.21 13.31
N VAL A 210 -6.29 -32.35 12.91
CA VAL A 210 -6.63 -31.07 12.27
C VAL A 210 -5.93 -30.95 10.93
N THR A 211 -6.66 -30.49 9.92
CA THR A 211 -6.13 -30.21 8.58
C THR A 211 -6.57 -28.82 8.13
N GLY A 212 -5.74 -28.17 7.31
CA GLY A 212 -6.02 -26.86 6.73
C GLY A 212 -6.00 -26.87 5.21
N PHE A 213 -5.93 -25.67 4.65
CA PHE A 213 -5.90 -25.39 3.21
C PHE A 213 -5.15 -24.06 3.02
N ASP A 214 -4.42 -23.89 1.93
CA ASP A 214 -3.61 -22.74 1.50
C ASP A 214 -2.09 -22.99 1.61
N ASP A 215 -1.68 -23.74 2.64
CA ASP A 215 -0.30 -24.11 2.97
C ASP A 215 0.64 -22.92 3.24
N ILE A 216 0.20 -22.02 4.13
CA ILE A 216 0.95 -20.82 4.52
C ILE A 216 2.22 -21.17 5.32
N ASP A 217 3.28 -20.36 5.22
CA ASP A 217 4.58 -20.64 5.85
C ASP A 217 4.52 -20.92 7.37
N GLU A 218 3.59 -20.27 8.09
CA GLU A 218 3.45 -20.41 9.54
C GLU A 218 3.05 -21.81 10.01
N VAL A 219 2.42 -22.62 9.14
CA VAL A 219 1.91 -23.95 9.48
C VAL A 219 3.01 -24.93 9.92
N SER A 220 4.23 -24.74 9.39
CA SER A 220 5.40 -25.56 9.68
C SER A 220 6.10 -25.18 10.98
N LEU A 221 5.64 -24.13 11.67
CA LEU A 221 6.21 -23.66 12.93
C LEU A 221 5.36 -24.05 14.16
N LEU A 222 4.19 -24.67 13.95
CA LEU A 222 3.31 -25.11 15.02
C LEU A 222 3.87 -26.35 15.73
N ASN A 223 3.50 -26.51 17.02
CA ASN A 223 3.91 -27.68 17.81
C ASN A 223 3.45 -29.01 17.16
N ALA A 224 2.25 -29.00 16.60
CA ALA A 224 1.82 -29.98 15.61
C ALA A 224 1.82 -29.27 14.25
N GLU A 225 2.89 -29.46 13.47
CA GLU A 225 2.98 -28.99 12.09
C GLU A 225 1.68 -29.31 11.34
N LEU A 226 1.02 -28.28 10.81
CA LEU A 226 -0.33 -28.42 10.29
C LEU A 226 -0.31 -29.05 8.89
N ALA A 227 -0.99 -30.18 8.74
CA ALA A 227 -1.27 -30.82 7.45
C ALA A 227 -2.22 -29.93 6.64
N SER A 228 -1.85 -29.59 5.42
CA SER A 228 -2.57 -28.60 4.61
C SER A 228 -2.59 -28.94 3.12
N VAL A 229 -3.40 -28.22 2.36
CA VAL A 229 -3.43 -28.29 0.89
C VAL A 229 -2.68 -27.09 0.32
N ASN A 230 -1.59 -27.37 -0.38
CA ASN A 230 -0.81 -26.39 -1.10
C ASN A 230 -1.53 -25.93 -2.37
N GLN A 231 -1.69 -24.62 -2.49
CA GLN A 231 -2.19 -23.96 -3.68
C GLN A 231 -1.04 -23.41 -4.52
N PRO A 232 -1.04 -23.62 -5.85
CA PRO A 232 0.06 -23.18 -6.70
C PRO A 232 -0.08 -21.71 -7.10
N LEU A 233 -0.06 -20.77 -6.14
CA LEU A 233 -0.33 -19.33 -6.34
C LEU A 233 0.56 -18.72 -7.44
N ASP A 234 1.87 -18.96 -7.40
CA ASP A 234 2.80 -18.45 -8.41
C ASP A 234 2.48 -18.97 -9.82
N ALA A 235 2.11 -20.26 -9.91
CA ALA A 235 1.76 -20.88 -11.19
C ALA A 235 0.42 -20.37 -11.71
N MET A 236 -0.53 -20.02 -10.83
CA MET A 236 -1.77 -19.34 -11.21
C MET A 236 -1.47 -18.00 -11.88
N GLY A 237 -0.59 -17.19 -11.28
CA GLY A 237 -0.17 -15.91 -11.83
C GLY A 237 0.49 -16.04 -13.21
N ARG A 238 1.44 -16.98 -13.35
CA ARG A 238 2.10 -17.26 -14.65
C ARG A 238 1.11 -17.72 -15.70
N ARG A 239 0.26 -18.69 -15.35
CA ARG A 239 -0.77 -19.22 -16.24
C ARG A 239 -1.72 -18.15 -16.74
N ALA A 240 -2.09 -17.20 -15.88
CA ALA A 240 -2.94 -16.08 -16.27
C ALA A 240 -2.27 -15.19 -17.34
N VAL A 241 -0.96 -14.96 -17.21
CA VAL A 241 -0.19 -14.24 -18.22
C VAL A 241 -0.11 -15.03 -19.53
N ASP A 242 0.12 -16.34 -19.50
CA ASP A 242 0.17 -17.15 -20.73
C ASP A 242 -1.14 -17.08 -21.52
N LEU A 243 -2.27 -17.18 -20.81
CA LEU A 243 -3.59 -17.05 -21.41
C LEU A 243 -3.80 -15.64 -21.99
N LEU A 244 -3.36 -14.61 -21.28
CA LEU A 244 -3.45 -13.22 -21.73
C LEU A 244 -2.57 -12.96 -22.96
N ILE A 245 -1.34 -13.47 -22.99
CA ILE A 245 -0.42 -13.35 -24.13
C ILE A 245 -0.99 -14.07 -25.35
N ARG A 246 -1.62 -15.23 -25.17
CA ARG A 246 -2.36 -15.92 -26.24
C ARG A 246 -3.49 -15.05 -26.79
N GLN A 247 -4.32 -14.46 -25.93
CA GLN A 247 -5.38 -13.54 -26.36
C GLN A 247 -4.82 -12.34 -27.14
N LEU A 248 -3.74 -11.72 -26.65
CA LEU A 248 -3.06 -10.61 -27.31
C LEU A 248 -2.46 -11.00 -28.67
N GLY A 249 -2.03 -12.26 -28.81
CA GLY A 249 -1.57 -12.84 -30.07
C GLY A 249 -2.69 -13.25 -31.03
N GLY A 250 -3.97 -13.03 -30.68
CA GLY A 250 -5.12 -13.44 -31.48
C GLY A 250 -5.45 -14.93 -31.41
N VAL A 251 -4.87 -15.68 -30.47
CA VAL A 251 -5.18 -17.09 -30.23
C VAL A 251 -6.43 -17.17 -29.36
N ALA A 252 -7.44 -17.90 -29.83
CA ALA A 252 -8.65 -18.15 -29.05
C ALA A 252 -8.32 -18.89 -27.74
N VAL A 253 -8.82 -18.36 -26.63
CA VAL A 253 -8.75 -18.96 -25.30
C VAL A 253 -10.18 -19.20 -24.82
N PRO A 254 -10.55 -20.43 -24.44
CA PRO A 254 -11.89 -20.71 -23.90
C PRO A 254 -12.18 -19.86 -22.64
N PRO A 255 -13.36 -19.24 -22.56
CA PRO A 255 -13.81 -18.57 -21.34
C PRO A 255 -14.11 -19.59 -20.23
N GLY A 256 -14.20 -19.12 -18.98
CA GLY A 256 -14.47 -19.96 -17.83
C GLY A 256 -13.22 -20.51 -17.16
N PRO A 257 -13.37 -21.54 -16.29
CA PRO A 257 -12.31 -21.98 -15.38
C PRO A 257 -11.20 -22.79 -16.07
N HIS A 258 -9.95 -22.45 -15.77
CA HIS A 258 -8.72 -23.17 -16.11
C HIS A 258 -8.09 -23.64 -14.80
N LEU A 259 -8.45 -24.85 -14.37
CA LEU A 259 -8.06 -25.38 -13.06
C LEU A 259 -6.59 -25.78 -13.02
N LEU A 260 -5.92 -25.45 -11.92
CA LEU A 260 -4.58 -25.90 -11.60
C LEU A 260 -4.62 -26.90 -10.43
N PRO A 261 -3.85 -28.00 -10.51
CA PRO A 261 -3.89 -29.05 -9.49
C PRO A 261 -3.36 -28.53 -8.15
N THR A 262 -4.09 -28.78 -7.08
CA THR A 262 -3.63 -28.58 -5.69
C THR A 262 -2.99 -29.85 -5.13
N ARG A 263 -2.11 -29.73 -4.13
CA ARG A 263 -1.42 -30.87 -3.52
C ARG A 263 -1.68 -30.92 -2.01
N PHE A 264 -2.16 -32.06 -1.51
CA PHE A 264 -2.21 -32.28 -0.06
C PHE A 264 -0.82 -32.60 0.49
N VAL A 265 -0.45 -31.93 1.58
CA VAL A 265 0.79 -32.05 2.31
C VAL A 265 0.49 -32.56 3.72
N PRO A 266 0.68 -33.87 3.98
CA PRO A 266 0.49 -34.42 5.32
C PRO A 266 1.61 -33.94 6.25
N ARG A 267 1.23 -33.61 7.49
CA ARG A 267 2.13 -33.22 8.59
C ARG A 267 1.60 -33.74 9.92
N SER A 268 2.28 -33.43 11.02
CA SER A 268 1.97 -34.02 12.34
C SER A 268 0.58 -33.75 12.90
N SER A 269 -0.13 -32.69 12.48
CA SER A 269 -1.50 -32.41 12.94
C SER A 269 -2.54 -33.43 12.45
N CYS A 270 -2.29 -34.13 11.34
CA CYS A 270 -3.12 -35.27 10.93
C CYS A 270 -2.63 -36.59 11.54
N GLY A 271 -1.66 -36.57 12.47
CA GLY A 271 -1.12 -37.76 13.11
C GLY A 271 -0.01 -38.45 12.32
N CYS A 272 0.37 -37.92 11.15
CA CYS A 272 1.56 -38.35 10.43
C CYS A 272 2.82 -37.92 11.19
N THR A 273 3.53 -38.85 11.81
CA THR A 273 4.77 -38.51 12.54
C THR A 273 5.98 -38.44 11.60
N GLY A 274 6.95 -37.56 11.90
CA GLY A 274 8.18 -37.38 11.10
C GLY A 274 9.09 -38.63 10.96
N TYR A 275 8.78 -39.75 11.62
CA TYR A 275 9.43 -41.06 11.37
C TYR A 275 8.68 -41.92 10.33
N ALA A 276 7.41 -41.62 10.05
CA ALA A 276 6.48 -42.42 9.25
C ALA A 276 5.69 -41.61 8.21
N GLU A 277 6.18 -40.45 7.78
CA GLU A 277 5.72 -39.79 6.55
C GLU A 277 6.18 -40.62 5.35
N ARG A 278 5.27 -41.40 4.75
CA ARG A 278 5.54 -42.04 3.47
C ARG A 278 5.27 -41.02 2.38
N LEU A 279 6.35 -40.55 1.73
CA LEU A 279 6.20 -39.99 0.39
C LEU A 279 5.51 -41.07 -0.49
N PRO A 280 4.58 -40.71 -1.41
CA PRO A 280 3.79 -41.68 -2.16
C PRO A 280 4.65 -42.75 -2.82
N GLU A 281 4.30 -44.04 -2.78
CA GLU A 281 5.10 -45.07 -3.45
C GLU A 281 5.18 -44.80 -4.96
N LEU A 282 6.40 -44.68 -5.50
CA LEU A 282 6.61 -44.29 -6.90
C LEU A 282 6.57 -45.49 -7.87
N GLY A 283 6.50 -46.73 -7.38
CA GLY A 283 6.58 -47.94 -8.22
C GLY A 283 7.90 -48.08 -9.01
N VAL A 284 8.94 -47.28 -8.68
CA VAL A 284 10.24 -47.27 -9.37
C VAL A 284 11.25 -48.08 -8.56
N ASP A 285 11.70 -49.23 -9.08
CA ASP A 285 12.63 -50.13 -8.37
C ASP A 285 14.08 -49.60 -8.28
N ASP A 286 14.49 -48.71 -9.19
CA ASP A 286 15.84 -48.12 -9.18
C ASP A 286 15.97 -47.00 -8.15
N GLY A 287 16.83 -47.20 -7.15
CA GLY A 287 17.00 -46.26 -6.02
C GLY A 287 17.46 -44.86 -6.45
N LEU A 288 18.38 -44.76 -7.42
CA LEU A 288 18.89 -43.47 -7.89
C LEU A 288 17.81 -42.69 -8.65
N ARG A 289 17.11 -43.35 -9.56
CA ARG A 289 15.97 -42.75 -10.26
C ARG A 289 14.86 -42.38 -9.30
N ARG A 290 14.60 -43.20 -8.28
CA ARG A 290 13.63 -42.87 -7.21
C ARG A 290 14.04 -41.59 -6.47
N LEU A 291 15.31 -41.46 -6.08
CA LEU A 291 15.86 -40.24 -5.48
C LEU A 291 15.67 -39.04 -6.42
N GLY A 292 16.00 -39.18 -7.71
CA GLY A 292 15.82 -38.12 -8.71
C GLY A 292 14.36 -37.66 -8.85
N VAL A 293 13.41 -38.60 -8.87
CA VAL A 293 11.98 -38.28 -8.92
C VAL A 293 11.55 -37.54 -7.65
N ARG A 294 12.01 -37.96 -6.47
CA ARG A 294 11.72 -37.24 -5.21
C ARG A 294 12.27 -35.82 -5.18
N LEU A 295 13.51 -35.63 -5.63
CA LEU A 295 14.11 -34.31 -5.72
C LEU A 295 13.41 -33.42 -6.76
N ALA A 296 12.77 -34.01 -7.77
CA ALA A 296 11.96 -33.25 -8.71
C ALA A 296 10.63 -32.78 -8.09
N GLU A 297 10.16 -33.40 -7.01
CA GLU A 297 8.92 -32.99 -6.33
C GLU A 297 9.02 -31.63 -5.64
N VAL A 298 10.23 -31.14 -5.34
CA VAL A 298 10.44 -29.82 -4.72
C VAL A 298 10.59 -28.71 -5.76
N LEU A 299 10.65 -29.05 -7.04
CA LEU A 299 10.82 -28.08 -8.10
C LEU A 299 9.46 -27.57 -8.59
N PRO A 300 9.35 -26.28 -8.96
CA PRO A 300 8.13 -25.73 -9.51
C PRO A 300 7.68 -26.51 -10.76
N SER A 301 6.44 -27.00 -10.77
CA SER A 301 5.87 -27.83 -11.85
C SER A 301 5.23 -27.01 -12.98
N ALA A 302 5.76 -25.83 -13.29
CA ALA A 302 5.12 -24.93 -14.25
C ALA A 302 5.75 -25.04 -15.65
N GLU A 303 4.97 -25.54 -16.61
CA GLU A 303 5.26 -25.73 -18.05
C GLU A 303 6.17 -26.90 -18.42
N ALA A 304 5.93 -27.50 -19.59
CA ALA A 304 6.61 -28.71 -20.05
C ALA A 304 8.13 -28.55 -20.17
N ASP A 305 8.60 -27.40 -20.65
CA ASP A 305 10.04 -27.14 -20.86
C ASP A 305 10.77 -26.88 -19.54
N THR A 306 10.15 -26.12 -18.63
CA THR A 306 10.68 -25.89 -17.27
C THR A 306 10.65 -27.16 -16.45
N ALA A 307 9.59 -27.97 -16.55
CA ALA A 307 9.50 -29.27 -15.91
C ALA A 307 10.62 -30.20 -16.39
N ALA A 308 10.91 -30.21 -17.70
CA ALA A 308 12.03 -30.97 -18.25
C ALA A 308 13.39 -30.47 -17.74
N MET A 309 13.56 -29.16 -17.59
CA MET A 309 14.78 -28.57 -17.00
C MET A 309 14.91 -28.91 -15.52
N GLY A 310 13.82 -28.83 -14.76
CA GLY A 310 13.77 -29.20 -13.36
C GLY A 310 14.10 -30.69 -13.16
N LEU A 311 13.50 -31.57 -13.96
CA LEU A 311 13.82 -33.00 -13.95
C LEU A 311 15.31 -33.27 -14.20
N ARG A 312 15.95 -32.51 -15.10
CA ARG A 312 17.40 -32.61 -15.33
C ARG A 312 18.21 -32.16 -14.11
N ALA A 313 17.84 -31.03 -13.50
CA ALA A 313 18.50 -30.51 -12.30
C ALA A 313 18.36 -31.49 -11.12
N ALA A 314 17.16 -32.02 -10.89
CA ALA A 314 16.90 -33.03 -9.87
C ALA A 314 17.68 -34.33 -10.11
N GLY A 315 17.73 -34.80 -11.36
CA GLY A 315 18.53 -35.96 -11.73
C GLY A 315 20.02 -35.75 -11.50
N HIS A 316 20.54 -34.56 -11.80
CA HIS A 316 21.93 -34.20 -11.54
C HIS A 316 22.25 -34.22 -10.03
N ALA A 317 21.44 -33.54 -9.22
CA ALA A 317 21.64 -33.52 -7.77
C ALA A 317 21.51 -34.92 -7.14
N ALA A 318 20.59 -35.75 -7.65
CA ALA A 318 20.46 -37.15 -7.23
C ALA A 318 21.74 -37.95 -7.50
N ALA A 319 22.33 -37.79 -8.68
CA ALA A 319 23.57 -38.48 -9.04
C ALA A 319 24.74 -38.04 -8.13
N ILE A 320 24.92 -36.73 -7.93
CA ILE A 320 25.99 -36.21 -7.05
C ILE A 320 25.78 -36.67 -5.60
N THR A 321 24.54 -36.68 -5.12
CA THR A 321 24.20 -37.17 -3.77
C THR A 321 24.50 -38.66 -3.62
N ALA A 322 24.10 -39.47 -4.61
CA ALA A 322 24.37 -40.90 -4.61
C ALA A 322 25.87 -41.21 -4.62
N GLU A 323 26.65 -40.50 -5.45
CA GLU A 323 28.11 -40.62 -5.48
C GLU A 323 28.75 -40.24 -4.14
N ALA A 324 28.27 -39.16 -3.51
CA ALA A 324 28.79 -38.71 -2.22
C ALA A 324 28.53 -39.73 -1.10
N LEU A 325 27.33 -40.33 -1.06
CA LEU A 325 27.01 -41.38 -0.08
C LEU A 325 27.76 -42.69 -0.35
N ALA A 326 27.99 -43.05 -1.61
CA ALA A 326 28.81 -44.20 -1.98
C ALA A 326 30.28 -44.01 -1.58
N ALA A 327 30.85 -42.81 -1.80
CA ALA A 327 32.19 -42.47 -1.34
C ALA A 327 32.27 -42.52 0.20
N ALA A 328 31.28 -41.96 0.89
CA ALA A 328 31.18 -42.01 2.34
C ALA A 328 31.17 -43.46 2.86
N ALA A 329 30.43 -44.38 2.22
CA ALA A 329 30.41 -45.80 2.60
C ALA A 329 31.80 -46.46 2.65
N THR A 330 32.76 -45.92 1.88
CA THR A 330 34.16 -46.38 1.85
C THR A 330 35.11 -45.58 2.76
N GLY A 331 34.59 -44.57 3.49
CA GLY A 331 35.35 -43.70 4.38
C GLY A 331 35.85 -42.39 3.75
N ASP A 332 35.52 -42.11 2.48
CA ASP A 332 35.89 -40.86 1.80
C ASP A 332 34.75 -39.84 1.85
N SER A 333 34.93 -38.76 2.62
CA SER A 333 33.94 -37.70 2.83
C SER A 333 34.12 -36.48 1.92
N SER A 334 35.11 -36.49 1.02
CA SER A 334 35.49 -35.31 0.20
C SER A 334 34.36 -34.79 -0.71
N ARG A 335 33.44 -35.67 -1.13
CA ARG A 335 32.36 -35.35 -2.07
C ARG A 335 31.08 -34.80 -1.43
N ILE A 336 30.95 -34.89 -0.10
CA ILE A 336 29.75 -34.44 0.62
C ILE A 336 29.48 -32.95 0.39
N GLY A 337 30.53 -32.13 0.33
CA GLY A 337 30.38 -30.69 0.08
C GLY A 337 29.73 -30.38 -1.28
N SER A 338 30.08 -31.13 -2.32
CA SER A 338 29.51 -30.94 -3.66
C SER A 338 28.04 -31.34 -3.70
N ALA A 339 27.68 -32.47 -3.07
CA ALA A 339 26.28 -32.87 -2.94
C ALA A 339 25.44 -31.85 -2.16
N ALA A 340 25.99 -31.32 -1.07
CA ALA A 340 25.32 -30.28 -0.30
C ALA A 340 25.06 -29.01 -1.13
N VAL A 341 26.02 -28.57 -1.96
CA VAL A 341 25.87 -27.40 -2.83
C VAL A 341 24.79 -27.61 -3.89
N GLU A 342 24.76 -28.77 -4.54
CA GLU A 342 23.72 -29.08 -5.55
C GLU A 342 22.32 -29.14 -4.93
N LEU A 343 22.19 -29.77 -3.74
CA LEU A 343 20.92 -29.79 -3.02
C LEU A 343 20.52 -28.41 -2.49
N GLU A 344 21.48 -27.57 -2.08
CA GLU A 344 21.24 -26.16 -1.71
C GLU A 344 20.76 -25.35 -2.93
N ALA A 345 21.31 -25.59 -4.11
CA ALA A 345 20.85 -24.93 -5.34
C ALA A 345 19.43 -25.34 -5.72
N LEU A 346 19.08 -26.63 -5.58
CA LEU A 346 17.70 -27.10 -5.74
C LEU A 346 16.75 -26.46 -4.72
N LEU A 347 17.18 -26.40 -3.45
CA LEU A 347 16.40 -25.76 -2.40
C LEU A 347 16.20 -24.27 -2.69
N ALA A 348 17.23 -23.56 -3.15
CA ALA A 348 17.13 -22.14 -3.52
C ALA A 348 16.24 -21.89 -4.74
N ALA A 349 16.11 -22.88 -5.63
CA ALA A 349 15.18 -22.84 -6.77
C ALA A 349 13.73 -23.13 -6.36
N SER A 350 13.50 -23.61 -5.13
CA SER A 350 12.19 -23.87 -4.57
C SER A 350 11.80 -22.78 -3.57
N ILE A 351 10.57 -22.29 -3.67
CA ILE A 351 10.00 -21.36 -2.70
C ILE A 351 9.26 -22.14 -1.60
N ASP A 352 9.09 -23.45 -1.80
CA ASP A 352 8.35 -24.34 -0.90
C ASP A 352 9.08 -24.49 0.46
N PRO A 353 8.45 -24.11 1.59
CA PRO A 353 8.99 -24.31 2.94
C PRO A 353 9.34 -25.77 3.24
N ASP A 354 8.68 -26.72 2.57
CA ASP A 354 8.85 -28.15 2.76
C ASP A 354 9.94 -28.78 1.91
N ALA A 355 10.55 -28.01 1.01
CA ALA A 355 11.60 -28.51 0.14
C ALA A 355 12.76 -29.14 0.95
N VAL A 356 13.13 -28.54 2.09
CA VAL A 356 14.13 -29.13 3.00
C VAL A 356 13.68 -30.49 3.52
N ARG A 357 12.40 -30.64 3.89
CA ARG A 357 11.84 -31.89 4.41
C ARG A 357 11.88 -32.98 3.34
N VAL A 358 11.37 -32.70 2.14
CA VAL A 358 11.34 -33.64 1.02
C VAL A 358 12.76 -34.06 0.62
N ILE A 359 13.69 -33.10 0.47
CA ILE A 359 15.10 -33.40 0.17
C ILE A 359 15.71 -34.28 1.26
N SER A 360 15.52 -33.89 2.53
CA SER A 360 16.09 -34.63 3.67
C SER A 360 15.61 -36.08 3.69
N ARG A 361 14.31 -36.28 3.46
CA ARG A 361 13.70 -37.60 3.42
C ARG A 361 14.17 -38.42 2.23
N ALA A 362 14.21 -37.83 1.03
CA ALA A 362 14.65 -38.51 -0.17
C ALA A 362 16.08 -39.06 -0.03
N VAL A 363 16.98 -38.26 0.55
CA VAL A 363 18.36 -38.67 0.84
C VAL A 363 18.40 -39.81 1.87
N GLN A 364 17.57 -39.76 2.91
CA GLN A 364 17.48 -40.84 3.90
C GLN A 364 16.94 -42.14 3.30
N GLU A 365 15.86 -42.08 2.51
CA GLU A 365 15.26 -43.24 1.83
C GLU A 365 16.26 -43.92 0.90
N TYR A 366 17.00 -43.12 0.13
CA TYR A 366 18.07 -43.62 -0.72
C TYR A 366 19.17 -44.31 0.10
N ALA A 367 19.65 -43.67 1.18
CA ALA A 367 20.69 -44.21 2.04
C ALA A 367 20.30 -45.55 2.69
N VAL A 368 19.04 -45.70 3.11
CA VAL A 368 18.50 -46.95 3.68
C VAL A 368 18.44 -48.06 2.62
N ALA A 369 18.15 -47.72 1.37
CA ALA A 369 18.07 -48.68 0.27
C ALA A 369 19.44 -49.05 -0.33
N MET A 370 20.53 -48.41 0.09
CA MET A 370 21.87 -48.71 -0.44
C MET A 370 22.34 -50.13 -0.05
N PRO A 371 22.94 -50.89 -0.98
CA PRO A 371 23.46 -52.23 -0.69
C PRO A 371 24.82 -52.13 0.04
N VAL A 372 24.80 -51.74 1.31
CA VAL A 372 26.02 -51.65 2.16
C VAL A 372 26.22 -52.95 2.95
N THR A 373 27.40 -53.56 2.82
CA THR A 373 27.78 -54.77 3.58
C THR A 373 28.78 -54.44 4.68
N GLY A 374 28.38 -54.60 5.94
CA GLY A 374 29.23 -54.43 7.12
C GLY A 374 28.95 -53.16 7.94
N VAL A 375 29.06 -53.29 9.27
CA VAL A 375 28.73 -52.23 10.25
C VAL A 375 29.48 -50.91 10.00
N PRO A 376 30.79 -50.89 9.67
CA PRO A 376 31.50 -49.64 9.42
C PRO A 376 30.94 -48.84 8.23
N ALA A 377 30.59 -49.52 7.13
CA ALA A 377 30.08 -48.87 5.93
C ALA A 377 28.70 -48.24 6.18
N ALA A 378 27.81 -48.94 6.91
CA ALA A 378 26.52 -48.40 7.32
C ALA A 378 26.67 -47.15 8.22
N THR A 379 27.61 -47.18 9.18
CA THR A 379 27.92 -46.02 10.04
C THR A 379 28.43 -44.84 9.22
N PHE A 380 29.33 -45.05 8.26
CA PHE A 380 29.85 -43.95 7.44
C PHE A 380 28.79 -43.35 6.51
N VAL A 381 27.90 -44.15 5.95
CA VAL A 381 26.73 -43.65 5.20
C VAL A 381 25.86 -42.78 6.11
N GLY A 382 25.60 -43.22 7.34
CA GLY A 382 24.89 -42.43 8.35
C GLY A 382 25.55 -41.08 8.64
N CYS A 383 26.88 -41.07 8.82
CA CYS A 383 27.64 -39.82 8.97
C CYS A 383 27.56 -38.92 7.73
N GLY A 384 27.58 -39.52 6.53
CA GLY A 384 27.43 -38.81 5.25
C GLY A 384 26.08 -38.12 5.15
N VAL A 385 24.99 -38.83 5.44
CA VAL A 385 23.64 -38.26 5.51
C VAL A 385 23.59 -37.12 6.53
N GLN A 386 24.11 -37.32 7.73
CA GLN A 386 24.13 -36.27 8.77
C GLN A 386 24.88 -35.01 8.32
N ALA A 387 26.00 -35.15 7.62
CA ALA A 387 26.78 -34.03 7.11
C ALA A 387 26.06 -33.26 5.98
N ILE A 388 25.33 -33.98 5.10
CA ILE A 388 24.44 -33.37 4.10
C ILE A 388 23.33 -32.58 4.80
N MET A 389 22.65 -33.19 5.78
CA MET A 389 21.56 -32.54 6.53
C MET A 389 22.02 -31.29 7.29
N LEU A 390 23.20 -31.33 7.93
CA LEU A 390 23.77 -30.16 8.60
C LEU A 390 24.07 -29.02 7.63
N SER A 391 24.49 -29.34 6.41
CA SER A 391 24.76 -28.35 5.36
C SER A 391 23.47 -27.70 4.86
N LEU A 392 22.44 -28.50 4.60
CA LEU A 392 21.10 -28.01 4.27
C LEU A 392 20.50 -27.14 5.38
N GLY A 393 20.65 -27.56 6.64
CA GLY A 393 20.22 -26.77 7.80
C GLY A 393 20.90 -25.40 7.86
N ARG A 394 22.22 -25.32 7.59
CA ARG A 394 22.95 -24.06 7.51
C ARG A 394 22.47 -23.17 6.36
N ALA A 395 22.21 -23.74 5.19
CA ALA A 395 21.67 -23.02 4.04
C ALA A 395 20.31 -22.37 4.39
N ARG A 396 19.40 -23.16 4.99
CA ARG A 396 18.11 -22.65 5.47
C ARG A 396 18.25 -21.57 6.53
N SER A 397 19.16 -21.74 7.50
CA SER A 397 19.43 -20.71 8.51
C SER A 397 19.94 -19.39 7.90
N ARG A 398 20.73 -19.45 6.81
CA ARG A 398 21.16 -18.24 6.10
C ARG A 398 20.00 -17.54 5.40
N ALA A 399 19.09 -18.29 4.77
CA ALA A 399 17.88 -17.74 4.17
C ALA A 399 17.00 -17.03 5.23
N GLN A 400 16.75 -17.68 6.36
CA GLN A 400 16.02 -17.08 7.49
C GLN A 400 16.71 -15.83 8.05
N LEU A 401 18.04 -15.81 8.11
CA LEU A 401 18.78 -14.61 8.51
C LEU A 401 18.59 -13.47 7.50
N ALA A 402 18.57 -13.76 6.20
CA ALA A 402 18.30 -12.76 5.17
C ALA A 402 16.90 -12.15 5.33
N ASP A 403 15.87 -12.98 5.58
CA ASP A 403 14.50 -12.50 5.86
C ASP A 403 14.46 -11.60 7.09
N LYS A 404 15.13 -11.99 8.17
CA LYS A 404 15.20 -11.19 9.39
C LYS A 404 15.89 -9.85 9.16
N LEU A 405 16.96 -9.82 8.36
CA LEU A 405 17.66 -8.58 8.01
C LEU A 405 16.81 -7.68 7.11
N HIS A 406 16.05 -8.27 6.18
CA HIS A 406 15.10 -7.58 5.31
C HIS A 406 13.99 -6.89 6.12
N LEU A 407 13.32 -7.62 7.01
CA LEU A 407 12.29 -7.05 7.91
C LEU A 407 12.85 -5.89 8.75
N ARG A 408 14.08 -6.03 9.29
CA ARG A 408 14.73 -4.95 10.05
C ARG A 408 15.00 -3.72 9.17
N SER A 409 15.37 -3.93 7.91
CA SER A 409 15.56 -2.85 6.94
C SER A 409 14.23 -2.12 6.66
N LEU A 410 13.14 -2.87 6.45
CA LEU A 410 11.80 -2.29 6.22
C LEU A 410 11.35 -1.45 7.42
N ILE A 411 11.47 -1.96 8.65
CA ILE A 411 11.14 -1.21 9.87
C ILE A 411 11.93 0.10 9.95
N SER A 412 13.23 0.06 9.61
CA SER A 412 14.09 1.25 9.62
C SER A 412 13.66 2.26 8.55
N ALA A 413 13.30 1.79 7.35
CA ALA A 413 12.80 2.64 6.26
C ALA A 413 11.45 3.28 6.64
N THR A 414 10.52 2.52 7.23
CA THR A 414 9.25 3.05 7.75
C THR A 414 9.47 4.14 8.79
N TYR A 415 10.40 3.94 9.73
CA TYR A 415 10.74 4.96 10.73
C TYR A 415 11.30 6.24 10.08
N ALA A 416 12.25 6.10 9.15
CA ALA A 416 12.84 7.23 8.44
C ALA A 416 11.79 8.00 7.60
N LEU A 417 10.87 7.28 6.95
CA LEU A 417 9.78 7.85 6.17
C LEU A 417 8.81 8.65 7.05
N ASN A 418 8.41 8.09 8.20
CA ASN A 418 7.56 8.77 9.18
C ASN A 418 8.20 10.07 9.71
N GLN A 419 9.51 10.03 10.01
CA GLN A 419 10.27 11.21 10.43
C GLN A 419 10.29 12.28 9.33
N ALA A 420 10.55 11.87 8.08
CA ALA A 420 10.64 12.79 6.95
C ALA A 420 9.30 13.45 6.62
N LEU A 421 8.22 12.67 6.49
CA LEU A 421 6.94 13.20 6.02
C LEU A 421 6.13 13.92 7.10
N LEU A 422 6.24 13.51 8.37
CA LEU A 422 5.38 14.05 9.44
C LEU A 422 6.07 15.05 10.37
N HIS A 423 7.39 14.94 10.58
CA HIS A 423 8.09 15.74 11.61
C HIS A 423 9.04 16.78 11.03
N ARG A 424 9.70 16.45 9.92
CA ARG A 424 10.68 17.33 9.29
C ARG A 424 10.00 18.44 8.49
N ARG A 425 10.34 19.69 8.79
CA ARG A 425 9.83 20.86 8.04
C ARG A 425 10.55 21.11 6.72
N ASP A 426 11.71 20.49 6.52
CA ASP A 426 12.53 20.61 5.30
C ASP A 426 12.17 19.59 4.21
N THR A 427 11.31 18.61 4.51
CA THR A 427 10.81 17.66 3.50
C THR A 427 9.51 18.18 2.90
N GLU A 428 9.49 18.35 1.58
CA GLU A 428 8.30 18.69 0.80
C GLU A 428 7.60 17.39 0.34
N PRO A 429 6.39 17.06 0.85
CA PRO A 429 5.70 15.82 0.48
C PRO A 429 5.41 15.69 -1.02
N ARG A 430 5.22 16.82 -1.72
CA ARG A 430 4.96 16.85 -3.17
C ARG A 430 6.19 16.47 -4.01
N ASP A 431 7.40 16.56 -3.46
CA ASP A 431 8.63 16.13 -4.11
C ASP A 431 8.89 14.65 -3.79
N PRO A 432 8.83 13.72 -4.76
CA PRO A 432 9.03 12.29 -4.51
C PRO A 432 10.45 11.90 -4.10
N SER A 433 11.38 12.86 -3.89
CA SER A 433 12.74 12.59 -3.43
C SER A 433 12.83 11.82 -2.11
N TRP A 434 11.80 11.91 -1.25
CA TRP A 434 11.68 11.13 -0.02
C TRP A 434 11.56 9.61 -0.27
N LEU A 435 11.19 9.17 -1.49
CA LEU A 435 11.22 7.75 -1.86
C LEU A 435 12.63 7.15 -1.77
N GLY A 436 13.69 7.98 -1.79
CA GLY A 436 15.06 7.56 -1.54
C GLY A 436 15.31 6.92 -0.17
N LEU A 437 14.41 7.14 0.79
CA LEU A 437 14.41 6.52 2.13
C LEU A 437 13.81 5.11 2.15
N THR A 438 13.17 4.70 1.06
CA THR A 438 12.51 3.39 0.91
C THR A 438 13.36 2.46 0.01
N PRO A 439 12.99 1.19 -0.19
CA PRO A 439 13.64 0.32 -1.20
C PRO A 439 13.39 0.76 -2.64
N ALA A 440 12.32 1.52 -2.91
CA ALA A 440 11.92 1.93 -4.25
C ALA A 440 13.08 2.52 -5.07
N THR A 441 13.06 2.24 -6.37
CA THR A 441 14.14 2.61 -7.30
C THR A 441 13.76 3.76 -8.23
N ALA A 442 12.47 4.03 -8.38
CA ALA A 442 11.93 5.24 -9.00
C ALA A 442 10.51 5.53 -8.50
N GLY A 443 10.01 6.75 -8.74
CA GLY A 443 8.60 7.07 -8.49
C GLY A 443 8.12 8.41 -9.04
N SER A 444 6.81 8.57 -9.08
CA SER A 444 6.11 9.75 -9.56
C SER A 444 4.79 9.93 -8.80
N ILE A 445 4.38 11.17 -8.57
CA ILE A 445 3.14 11.51 -7.87
C ILE A 445 2.28 12.33 -8.83
N ALA A 446 0.99 12.03 -8.91
CA ALA A 446 -0.01 12.86 -9.58
C ALA A 446 -1.02 13.36 -8.56
N LEU A 447 -1.01 14.66 -8.29
CA LEU A 447 -1.85 15.29 -7.27
C LEU A 447 -3.03 16.00 -7.91
N ARG A 448 -4.17 15.98 -7.21
CA ARG A 448 -5.37 16.71 -7.61
C ARG A 448 -5.27 18.19 -7.23
N GLY A 449 -5.44 19.07 -8.21
CA GLY A 449 -5.55 20.51 -8.02
C GLY A 449 -6.92 20.93 -7.48
N SER A 450 -7.07 22.21 -7.13
CA SER A 450 -8.33 22.77 -6.64
C SER A 450 -9.46 22.78 -7.69
N ASP A 451 -9.10 22.71 -8.97
CA ASP A 451 -10.00 22.58 -10.11
C ASP A 451 -10.34 21.11 -10.43
N GLY A 452 -9.81 20.16 -9.65
CA GLY A 452 -9.99 18.71 -9.84
C GLY A 452 -9.04 18.09 -10.87
N ALA A 453 -8.23 18.88 -11.58
CA ALA A 453 -7.29 18.39 -12.58
C ALA A 453 -6.10 17.68 -11.92
N LEU A 454 -5.56 16.65 -12.57
CA LEU A 454 -4.36 15.96 -12.08
C LEU A 454 -3.10 16.61 -12.63
N VAL A 455 -2.18 16.94 -11.73
CA VAL A 455 -0.87 17.48 -12.05
C VAL A 455 0.20 16.56 -11.50
N ARG A 456 1.04 16.05 -12.39
CA ARG A 456 2.17 15.20 -12.07
C ARG A 456 3.35 16.04 -11.59
N THR A 457 3.97 15.61 -10.50
CA THR A 457 5.20 16.20 -9.98
C THR A 457 6.42 15.64 -10.72
N ARG A 458 7.57 16.33 -10.59
CA ARG A 458 8.82 15.81 -11.15
C ARG A 458 9.15 14.49 -10.47
N GLY A 459 9.34 13.42 -11.25
CA GLY A 459 9.61 12.10 -10.66
C GLY A 459 11.03 11.98 -10.11
N TRP A 460 11.22 10.95 -9.28
CA TRP A 460 12.48 10.63 -8.63
C TRP A 460 13.03 9.28 -9.11
N ARG A 461 14.35 9.14 -9.10
CA ARG A 461 15.06 7.87 -9.40
C ARG A 461 16.25 7.70 -8.47
N ARG A 462 16.47 6.46 -8.02
CA ARG A 462 17.69 6.03 -7.34
C ARG A 462 18.87 5.92 -8.30
N ARG A 463 18.59 5.43 -9.51
CA ARG A 463 19.58 5.17 -10.55
C ARG A 463 19.56 6.31 -11.58
N PRO A 464 20.73 6.74 -12.12
CA PRO A 464 20.77 7.70 -13.22
C PRO A 464 19.96 7.23 -14.43
N GLY A 465 19.24 8.13 -15.09
CA GLY A 465 18.41 7.82 -16.25
C GLY A 465 17.62 9.02 -16.76
N PRO A 466 16.75 8.83 -17.77
CA PRO A 466 15.90 9.89 -18.31
C PRO A 466 15.03 10.55 -17.23
N VAL A 467 14.86 11.87 -17.33
CA VAL A 467 14.03 12.63 -16.38
C VAL A 467 12.58 12.17 -16.50
N ILE A 468 11.92 11.94 -15.36
CA ILE A 468 10.47 11.72 -15.30
C ILE A 468 9.80 13.10 -15.23
N PRO A 469 9.10 13.56 -16.28
CA PRO A 469 8.71 14.96 -16.43
C PRO A 469 7.55 15.33 -15.49
N ALA A 470 7.55 16.56 -14.97
CA ALA A 470 6.37 17.15 -14.32
C ALA A 470 5.37 17.66 -15.35
N GLY A 471 4.12 17.94 -14.94
CA GLY A 471 3.13 18.63 -15.77
C GLY A 471 1.72 18.03 -15.67
N PRO A 472 0.75 18.57 -16.43
CA PRO A 472 -0.60 18.04 -16.49
C PRO A 472 -0.62 16.56 -16.89
N THR A 473 -1.57 15.80 -16.34
CA THR A 473 -1.76 14.38 -16.67
C THR A 473 -3.24 14.02 -16.58
N THR A 474 -3.64 12.95 -17.28
CA THR A 474 -4.93 12.30 -17.07
C THR A 474 -4.75 11.05 -16.22
N VAL A 475 -5.86 10.49 -15.73
CA VAL A 475 -5.83 9.20 -15.04
C VAL A 475 -5.40 8.08 -16.00
N THR A 476 -5.89 8.10 -17.24
CA THR A 476 -5.58 7.07 -18.26
C THR A 476 -4.10 7.04 -18.65
N ALA A 477 -3.41 8.20 -18.59
CA ALA A 477 -2.02 8.35 -18.98
C ALA A 477 -1.03 8.28 -17.79
N PHE A 478 -1.51 8.15 -16.55
CA PHE A 478 -0.64 7.94 -15.39
C PHE A 478 -0.49 6.44 -15.09
N PRO A 479 0.73 5.94 -14.76
CA PRO A 479 1.99 6.66 -14.61
C PRO A 479 2.66 7.03 -15.96
N PRO A 480 3.62 7.98 -15.97
CA PRO A 480 4.32 8.36 -17.20
C PRO A 480 5.16 7.20 -17.75
N VAL A 481 5.32 7.13 -19.08
CA VAL A 481 6.06 6.05 -19.75
C VAL A 481 7.52 5.98 -19.29
N GLU A 482 8.12 7.11 -18.94
CA GLU A 482 9.48 7.15 -18.41
C GLU A 482 9.61 6.40 -17.08
N LEU A 483 8.56 6.37 -16.26
CA LEU A 483 8.53 5.55 -15.04
C LEU A 483 8.39 4.07 -15.40
N LEU A 484 7.61 3.73 -16.44
CA LEU A 484 7.52 2.35 -16.94
C LEU A 484 8.86 1.84 -17.47
N ASP A 485 9.61 2.70 -18.15
CA ASP A 485 10.97 2.43 -18.64
C ASP A 485 12.03 2.40 -17.52
N ALA A 486 11.69 2.86 -16.31
CA ALA A 486 12.59 2.82 -15.17
C ALA A 486 12.76 1.43 -14.55
N ALA A 487 11.75 0.57 -14.71
CA ALA A 487 11.72 -0.75 -14.12
C ALA A 487 12.70 -1.71 -14.82
N LEU A 488 13.60 -2.30 -14.04
CA LEU A 488 14.49 -3.38 -14.48
C LEU A 488 13.79 -4.76 -14.38
N PRO A 489 14.37 -5.81 -14.99
CA PRO A 489 13.93 -7.18 -14.74
C PRO A 489 13.85 -7.49 -13.24
N GLY A 490 12.78 -8.18 -12.81
CA GLY A 490 12.45 -8.39 -11.40
C GLY A 490 11.79 -7.20 -10.65
N GLU A 491 11.68 -6.02 -11.26
CA GLU A 491 10.97 -4.87 -10.66
C GLU A 491 9.56 -4.70 -11.27
N THR A 492 8.63 -4.21 -10.47
CA THR A 492 7.25 -3.95 -10.86
C THR A 492 6.92 -2.47 -10.65
N VAL A 493 6.10 -1.90 -11.55
CA VAL A 493 5.53 -0.56 -11.36
C VAL A 493 4.24 -0.69 -10.57
N PHE A 494 4.24 -0.20 -9.34
CA PHE A 494 3.07 -0.13 -8.48
C PHE A 494 2.35 1.19 -8.65
N VAL A 495 1.03 1.17 -8.71
CA VAL A 495 0.17 2.35 -8.77
C VAL A 495 -0.90 2.24 -7.70
N VAL A 496 -0.92 3.21 -6.78
CA VAL A 496 -1.81 3.23 -5.62
C VAL A 496 -2.45 4.61 -5.48
N LYS A 497 -3.67 4.66 -4.95
CA LYS A 497 -4.32 5.92 -4.59
C LYS A 497 -3.63 6.53 -3.37
N ALA A 498 -3.32 7.82 -3.44
CA ALA A 498 -2.98 8.62 -2.27
C ALA A 498 -4.28 9.04 -1.58
N LYS A 499 -4.92 8.07 -0.90
CA LYS A 499 -6.20 8.23 -0.22
C LYS A 499 -6.22 7.61 1.17
N VAL A 500 -6.74 8.37 2.15
CA VAL A 500 -6.98 7.94 3.53
C VAL A 500 -8.30 8.52 4.00
N GLY A 501 -9.27 7.67 4.38
CA GLY A 501 -10.63 8.11 4.71
C GLY A 501 -11.23 8.91 3.55
N ASP A 502 -11.76 10.09 3.82
CA ASP A 502 -12.35 10.96 2.80
C ASP A 502 -11.33 11.80 2.00
N SER A 503 -10.06 11.82 2.42
CA SER A 503 -9.01 12.59 1.74
C SER A 503 -8.47 11.84 0.53
N ASP A 504 -8.87 12.24 -0.68
CA ASP A 504 -8.27 11.79 -1.96
C ASP A 504 -7.36 12.89 -2.53
N ARG A 505 -6.05 12.62 -2.52
CA ARG A 505 -5.03 13.55 -3.01
C ARG A 505 -4.55 13.22 -4.42
N GLY A 506 -4.96 12.09 -4.99
CA GLY A 506 -4.56 11.61 -6.31
C GLY A 506 -3.87 10.26 -6.28
N TRP A 507 -2.73 10.14 -6.95
CA TRP A 507 -2.06 8.86 -7.23
C TRP A 507 -0.56 8.91 -6.94
N LEU A 508 -0.05 7.80 -6.41
CA LEU A 508 1.37 7.53 -6.28
C LEU A 508 1.71 6.34 -7.17
N ALA A 509 2.78 6.46 -7.94
CA ALA A 509 3.40 5.34 -8.64
C ALA A 509 4.86 5.21 -8.23
N LEU A 510 5.31 3.98 -7.99
CA LEU A 510 6.70 3.68 -7.65
C LEU A 510 7.15 2.37 -8.28
N VAL A 511 8.46 2.24 -8.45
CA VAL A 511 9.11 1.03 -8.95
C VAL A 511 9.82 0.36 -7.78
N ASP A 512 9.47 -0.90 -7.52
CA ASP A 512 10.08 -1.70 -6.46
C ASP A 512 10.00 -3.19 -6.81
N ALA A 513 10.63 -4.04 -6.00
CA ALA A 513 10.40 -5.47 -6.03
C ALA A 513 9.03 -5.81 -5.40
N VAL A 514 8.45 -6.94 -5.80
CA VAL A 514 7.22 -7.44 -5.17
C VAL A 514 7.53 -7.91 -3.76
N GLU A 515 6.85 -7.34 -2.78
CA GLU A 515 6.97 -7.71 -1.37
C GLU A 515 5.89 -8.74 -1.01
N ASN A 516 6.31 -9.95 -0.64
CA ASN A 516 5.41 -11.05 -0.27
C ASN A 516 5.73 -11.67 1.11
N ARG A 517 6.57 -11.03 1.92
CA ARG A 517 7.01 -11.53 3.25
C ARG A 517 6.38 -10.78 4.43
N VAL A 518 5.44 -9.90 4.16
CA VAL A 518 4.67 -9.15 5.17
C VAL A 518 3.19 -9.48 5.02
N GLU A 519 2.37 -9.14 6.00
CA GLU A 519 0.91 -9.26 5.86
C GLU A 519 0.39 -8.37 4.72
N ASP A 520 -0.66 -8.83 4.04
CA ASP A 520 -1.36 -8.05 3.02
C ASP A 520 -1.77 -6.66 3.57
N GLY A 521 -1.54 -5.62 2.77
CA GLY A 521 -1.81 -4.23 3.17
C GLY A 521 -0.72 -3.57 4.00
N ARG A 522 0.31 -4.29 4.48
CA ARG A 522 1.40 -3.73 5.30
C ARG A 522 2.65 -3.34 4.52
N GLU A 523 2.66 -3.54 3.22
CA GLU A 523 3.78 -3.28 2.32
C GLU A 523 4.16 -1.78 2.25
N MET A 524 5.42 -1.52 1.88
CA MET A 524 5.99 -0.17 1.86
C MET A 524 5.21 0.81 0.97
N VAL A 525 4.69 0.35 -0.17
CA VAL A 525 3.91 1.20 -1.09
C VAL A 525 2.64 1.75 -0.45
N ASN A 526 1.95 0.96 0.38
CA ASN A 526 0.78 1.42 1.14
C ASN A 526 1.15 2.46 2.19
N GLN A 527 2.25 2.21 2.92
CA GLN A 527 2.75 3.17 3.90
C GLN A 527 3.13 4.50 3.23
N CYS A 528 3.75 4.47 2.06
CA CYS A 528 4.09 5.65 1.28
C CYS A 528 2.85 6.45 0.88
N ALA A 529 1.82 5.79 0.35
CA ALA A 529 0.59 6.44 -0.07
C ALA A 529 -0.20 7.05 1.10
N ALA A 530 -0.31 6.33 2.21
CA ALA A 530 -0.98 6.81 3.41
C ALA A 530 -0.26 8.02 4.03
N LEU A 531 1.07 7.93 4.22
CA LEU A 531 1.85 9.02 4.80
C LEU A 531 1.92 10.24 3.88
N LEU A 532 2.00 10.05 2.56
CA LEU A 532 1.90 11.15 1.60
C LEU A 532 0.58 11.90 1.77
N THR A 533 -0.53 11.18 1.87
CA THR A 533 -1.87 11.74 2.04
C THR A 533 -1.96 12.56 3.33
N ILE A 534 -1.58 11.95 4.46
CA ILE A 534 -1.60 12.59 5.78
C ILE A 534 -0.68 13.82 5.82
N ALA A 535 0.53 13.73 5.25
CA ALA A 535 1.46 14.85 5.21
C ALA A 535 0.95 16.01 4.37
N LEU A 536 0.30 15.74 3.24
CA LEU A 536 -0.33 16.78 2.41
C LEU A 536 -1.47 17.48 3.15
N ASP A 537 -2.32 16.73 3.85
CA ASP A 537 -3.42 17.30 4.63
C ASP A 537 -2.90 18.15 5.79
N LEU A 538 -1.88 17.67 6.49
CA LEU A 538 -1.22 18.43 7.56
C LEU A 538 -0.63 19.74 7.03
N ARG A 539 0.02 19.72 5.86
CA ARG A 539 0.56 20.94 5.23
C ARG A 539 -0.54 21.92 4.83
N ASP A 540 -1.65 21.43 4.27
CA ASP A 540 -2.77 22.28 3.89
C ASP A 540 -3.44 22.89 5.13
N GLN A 541 -3.59 22.13 6.22
CA GLN A 541 -4.08 22.62 7.51
C GLN A 541 -3.13 23.64 8.16
N GLU A 542 -1.82 23.37 8.19
CA GLU A 542 -0.81 24.33 8.67
C GLU A 542 -0.88 25.64 7.89
N GLN A 543 -0.97 25.57 6.55
CA GLN A 543 -1.08 26.75 5.70
C GLN A 543 -2.38 27.51 5.95
N LEU A 544 -3.50 26.81 6.14
CA LEU A 544 -4.79 27.43 6.47
C LEU A 544 -4.72 28.13 7.83
N LEU A 545 -4.21 27.46 8.86
CA LEU A 545 -4.05 28.03 10.20
C LEU A 545 -3.10 29.24 10.19
N MET A 546 -2.00 29.19 9.44
CA MET A 546 -1.10 30.32 9.26
C MET A 546 -1.82 31.50 8.59
N ARG A 547 -2.59 31.25 7.51
CA ARG A 547 -3.37 32.29 6.84
C ARG A 547 -4.40 32.92 7.77
N GLU A 548 -5.13 32.10 8.55
CA GLU A 548 -6.12 32.60 9.53
C GLU A 548 -5.47 33.35 10.70
N ALA A 549 -4.31 32.90 11.18
CA ALA A 549 -3.60 33.55 12.27
C ALA A 549 -2.92 34.86 11.85
N GLN A 550 -2.66 35.05 10.54
CA GLN A 550 -1.96 36.23 10.01
C GLN A 550 -2.88 37.22 9.29
N SER A 551 -4.12 36.85 8.95
CA SER A 551 -5.02 37.70 8.16
C SER A 551 -6.29 38.09 8.92
N ASP A 552 -6.83 39.26 8.61
CA ASP A 552 -8.16 39.69 9.02
C ASP A 552 -9.22 38.94 8.21
N ARG A 553 -10.13 38.23 8.89
CA ARG A 553 -11.12 37.33 8.25
C ARG A 553 -12.08 38.06 7.29
N LEU A 554 -12.31 39.35 7.47
CA LEU A 554 -13.23 40.10 6.63
C LEU A 554 -12.55 40.62 5.36
N THR A 555 -11.38 41.23 5.49
CA THR A 555 -10.72 41.96 4.39
C THR A 555 -9.63 41.14 3.68
N GLY A 556 -9.16 40.04 4.28
CA GLY A 556 -8.02 39.26 3.81
C GLY A 556 -6.69 40.01 3.85
N LEU A 557 -6.63 41.17 4.51
CA LEU A 557 -5.39 41.89 4.77
C LEU A 557 -4.66 41.29 5.97
N PRO A 558 -3.34 41.47 6.11
CA PRO A 558 -2.64 41.27 7.38
C PRO A 558 -3.44 41.79 8.58
N ASN A 559 -3.64 40.94 9.58
CA ASN A 559 -4.26 41.36 10.84
C ASN A 559 -3.26 42.17 11.68
N ARG A 560 -3.74 42.69 12.81
CA ARG A 560 -2.93 43.46 13.76
C ARG A 560 -1.60 42.79 14.12
N THR A 561 -1.60 41.50 14.45
CA THR A 561 -0.39 40.76 14.83
C THR A 561 0.60 40.69 13.68
N SER A 562 0.15 40.31 12.49
CA SER A 562 1.01 40.20 11.31
C SER A 562 1.57 41.55 10.87
N PHE A 563 0.76 42.61 10.92
CA PHE A 563 1.21 43.96 10.56
C PHE A 563 2.29 44.47 11.53
N VAL A 564 2.11 44.25 12.83
CA VAL A 564 3.10 44.63 13.85
C VAL A 564 4.44 43.93 13.61
N SER A 565 4.44 42.63 13.30
CA SER A 565 5.67 41.92 12.94
C SER A 565 6.35 42.47 11.67
N SER A 566 5.57 42.88 10.65
CA SER A 566 6.12 43.57 9.47
C SER A 566 6.74 44.93 9.84
N LEU A 567 6.12 45.67 10.76
CA LEU A 567 6.61 46.94 11.26
C LEU A 567 7.92 46.80 12.04
N GLU A 568 8.03 45.78 12.90
CA GLU A 568 9.28 45.41 13.60
C GLU A 568 10.42 45.12 12.63
N ALA A 569 10.13 44.37 11.56
CA ALA A 569 11.11 44.05 10.53
C ALA A 569 11.58 45.31 9.77
N ALA A 570 10.68 46.24 9.46
CA ALA A 570 11.04 47.50 8.81
C ALA A 570 11.87 48.42 9.72
N ILE A 571 11.53 48.52 11.01
CA ILE A 571 12.36 49.25 12.00
C ILE A 571 13.76 48.64 12.09
N THR A 572 13.85 47.31 12.06
CA THR A 572 15.15 46.62 12.06
C THR A 572 15.96 46.94 10.81
N ARG A 573 15.35 46.86 9.61
CA ARG A 573 16.01 47.25 8.35
C ARG A 573 16.45 48.72 8.35
N ARG A 574 15.64 49.62 8.89
CA ARG A 574 16.01 51.04 9.06
C ARG A 574 17.28 51.19 9.90
N ARG A 575 17.42 50.42 10.99
CA ARG A 575 18.60 50.43 11.87
C ARG A 575 19.84 49.85 11.23
N THR A 576 19.70 48.73 10.51
CA THR A 576 20.86 47.99 9.97
C THR A 576 21.31 48.48 8.59
N GLU A 577 20.37 48.90 7.75
CA GLU A 577 20.60 49.24 6.34
C GLU A 577 20.36 50.73 6.04
N GLY A 578 19.82 51.50 6.98
CA GLY A 578 19.49 52.90 6.79
C GLY A 578 18.27 53.14 5.89
N ARG A 579 17.57 52.08 5.44
CA ARG A 579 16.46 52.18 4.48
C ARG A 579 15.24 52.88 5.10
N PRO A 580 14.76 54.01 4.53
CA PRO A 580 13.68 54.79 5.12
C PRO A 580 12.32 54.12 4.93
N SER A 581 11.46 54.16 5.95
CA SER A 581 10.09 53.65 5.87
C SER A 581 9.13 54.59 6.60
N VAL A 582 7.86 54.63 6.19
CA VAL A 582 6.83 55.49 6.79
C VAL A 582 5.59 54.66 7.13
N LEU A 583 5.06 54.85 8.33
CA LEU A 583 3.79 54.28 8.76
C LEU A 583 2.66 55.28 8.54
N LEU A 584 1.59 54.83 7.89
CA LEU A 584 0.31 55.52 7.79
C LEU A 584 -0.71 54.85 8.71
N PHE A 585 -1.44 55.65 9.47
CA PHE A 585 -2.60 55.23 10.27
C PHE A 585 -3.87 55.83 9.68
N LEU A 586 -4.81 54.99 9.25
CA LEU A 586 -6.02 55.37 8.55
C LEU A 586 -7.25 55.00 9.37
N ASP A 587 -8.20 55.91 9.48
CA ASP A 587 -9.51 55.70 10.11
C ASP A 587 -10.61 56.23 9.17
N LEU A 588 -11.67 55.44 8.94
CA LEU A 588 -12.73 55.79 7.99
C LEU A 588 -13.73 56.78 8.59
N ASP A 589 -13.74 58.00 8.05
CA ASP A 589 -14.68 59.03 8.48
C ASP A 589 -16.11 58.66 8.04
N GLY A 590 -17.00 58.49 9.02
CA GLY A 590 -18.43 58.24 8.78
C GLY A 590 -18.82 56.76 8.66
N PHE A 591 -17.89 55.82 8.86
CA PHE A 591 -18.17 54.39 8.79
C PHE A 591 -19.29 53.96 9.76
N LYS A 592 -19.28 54.47 10.99
CA LYS A 592 -20.34 54.19 11.98
C LYS A 592 -21.75 54.54 11.45
N GLN A 593 -21.90 55.65 10.71
CA GLN A 593 -23.20 56.03 10.16
C GLN A 593 -23.67 55.07 9.06
N VAL A 594 -22.74 54.49 8.30
CA VAL A 594 -23.06 53.43 7.32
C VAL A 594 -23.58 52.20 8.05
N ASN A 595 -22.92 51.77 9.13
CA ASN A 595 -23.39 50.65 9.95
C ASN A 595 -24.77 50.91 10.57
N ASP A 596 -24.96 52.09 11.17
CA ASP A 596 -26.18 52.46 11.86
C ASP A 596 -27.37 52.61 10.87
N SER A 597 -27.11 53.04 9.62
CA SER A 597 -28.16 53.32 8.63
C SER A 597 -28.45 52.15 7.68
N LEU A 598 -27.43 51.36 7.32
CA LEU A 598 -27.51 50.32 6.28
C LEU A 598 -27.20 48.91 6.80
N GLY A 599 -26.94 48.78 8.10
CA GLY A 599 -26.64 47.51 8.75
C GLY A 599 -25.17 47.08 8.60
N HIS A 600 -24.73 46.23 9.53
CA HIS A 600 -23.34 45.77 9.61
C HIS A 600 -22.89 45.00 8.37
N HIS A 601 -23.76 44.21 7.74
CA HIS A 601 -23.43 43.50 6.49
C HIS A 601 -23.04 44.46 5.35
N THR A 602 -23.67 45.63 5.26
CA THR A 602 -23.32 46.65 4.26
C THR A 602 -21.99 47.32 4.61
N GLY A 603 -21.75 47.59 5.90
CA GLY A 603 -20.45 48.07 6.37
C GLY A 603 -19.31 47.08 6.12
N ASP A 604 -19.55 45.78 6.29
CA ASP A 604 -18.57 44.74 5.99
C ASP A 604 -18.15 44.76 4.52
N ARG A 605 -19.11 44.89 3.60
CA ARG A 605 -18.83 45.07 2.17
C ARG A 605 -18.05 46.35 1.87
N LEU A 606 -18.31 47.43 2.62
CA LEU A 606 -17.56 48.67 2.50
C LEU A 606 -16.10 48.47 2.92
N LEU A 607 -15.84 47.77 4.04
CA LEU A 607 -14.48 47.48 4.51
C LEU A 607 -13.69 46.62 3.51
N VAL A 608 -14.33 45.64 2.87
CA VAL A 608 -13.74 44.87 1.76
C VAL A 608 -13.37 45.80 0.59
N GLY A 609 -14.29 46.67 0.19
CA GLY A 609 -14.02 47.64 -0.89
C GLY A 609 -12.89 48.63 -0.57
N VAL A 610 -12.76 49.04 0.68
CA VAL A 610 -11.65 49.88 1.15
C VAL A 610 -10.32 49.13 1.05
N ALA A 611 -10.29 47.88 1.52
CA ALA A 611 -9.10 47.03 1.44
C ALA A 611 -8.61 46.86 -0.01
N ASP A 612 -9.53 46.63 -0.96
CA ASP A 612 -9.19 46.48 -2.38
C ASP A 612 -8.63 47.77 -2.99
N ARG A 613 -9.22 48.93 -2.63
CA ARG A 613 -8.72 50.24 -3.09
C ARG A 613 -7.35 50.55 -2.50
N LEU A 614 -7.08 50.17 -1.26
CA LEU A 614 -5.77 50.30 -0.65
C LEU A 614 -4.74 49.44 -1.39
N ARG A 615 -5.02 48.15 -1.63
CA ARG A 615 -4.13 47.27 -2.40
C ARG A 615 -3.80 47.83 -3.79
N GLN A 616 -4.78 48.41 -4.49
CA GLN A 616 -4.58 49.01 -5.82
C GLN A 616 -3.75 50.30 -5.80
N CYS A 617 -3.72 51.01 -4.67
CA CYS A 617 -2.94 52.25 -4.53
C CYS A 617 -1.47 52.02 -4.19
N LEU A 618 -1.12 50.81 -3.73
CA LEU A 618 0.15 50.46 -3.12
C LEU A 618 1.00 49.57 -4.03
N ARG A 619 2.31 49.56 -3.78
CA ARG A 619 3.25 48.71 -4.50
C ARG A 619 3.35 47.33 -3.84
N ALA A 620 4.01 46.38 -4.49
CA ALA A 620 4.17 45.02 -3.96
C ALA A 620 5.00 44.98 -2.67
N GLU A 621 5.93 45.93 -2.51
CA GLU A 621 6.78 46.10 -1.34
C GLU A 621 6.10 46.81 -0.15
N ASP A 622 4.96 47.46 -0.36
CA ASP A 622 4.20 48.14 0.70
C ASP A 622 3.29 47.12 1.42
N VAL A 623 3.16 47.24 2.74
CA VAL A 623 2.30 46.36 3.54
C VAL A 623 1.07 47.13 3.98
N VAL A 624 -0.12 46.59 3.75
CA VAL A 624 -1.38 47.13 4.28
C VAL A 624 -2.02 46.11 5.21
N GLY A 625 -2.50 46.54 6.38
CA GLY A 625 -3.17 45.69 7.36
C GLY A 625 -4.43 46.34 7.92
N ARG A 626 -5.36 45.53 8.43
CA ARG A 626 -6.50 46.03 9.22
C ARG A 626 -6.19 45.87 10.71
N PHE A 627 -6.17 46.99 11.43
CA PHE A 627 -5.75 47.01 12.83
C PHE A 627 -6.90 46.69 13.79
N GLY A 628 -8.12 47.09 13.42
CA GLY A 628 -9.37 46.80 14.14
C GLY A 628 -10.50 47.69 13.63
N GLY A 629 -11.76 47.28 13.78
CA GLY A 629 -12.91 48.13 13.40
C GLY A 629 -12.81 48.69 11.98
N ASP A 630 -12.76 50.01 11.85
CA ASP A 630 -12.58 50.80 10.63
C ASP A 630 -11.15 51.37 10.45
N GLU A 631 -10.19 50.87 11.23
CA GLU A 631 -8.79 51.29 11.23
C GLU A 631 -7.93 50.40 10.33
N PHE A 632 -7.17 51.05 9.44
CA PHE A 632 -6.21 50.42 8.54
C PHE A 632 -4.83 51.03 8.75
N LEU A 633 -3.79 50.21 8.60
CA LEU A 633 -2.40 50.66 8.61
C LEU A 633 -1.75 50.39 7.27
N VAL A 634 -0.87 51.29 6.84
CA VAL A 634 -0.02 51.09 5.67
C VAL A 634 1.42 51.36 6.05
N LEU A 635 2.30 50.40 5.82
CA LEU A 635 3.75 50.54 5.96
C LEU A 635 4.33 50.67 4.55
N LEU A 636 4.89 51.85 4.29
CA LEU A 636 5.54 52.18 3.03
C LEU A 636 7.05 51.96 3.18
N ASP A 637 7.63 51.16 2.30
CA ASP A 637 9.07 50.89 2.31
C ASP A 637 9.81 51.81 1.32
N ASP A 638 11.07 52.13 1.62
CA ASP A 638 11.95 52.99 0.83
C ASP A 638 11.37 54.38 0.49
N ILE A 639 10.71 55.03 1.46
CA ILE A 639 10.13 56.36 1.30
C ILE A 639 10.46 57.27 2.47
N THR A 640 10.73 58.55 2.19
CA THR A 640 10.95 59.61 3.18
C THR A 640 9.79 60.62 3.18
N PRO A 641 9.57 61.34 4.30
CA PRO A 641 8.64 62.46 4.33
C PRO A 641 8.98 63.52 3.28
N GLY A 642 7.96 63.99 2.54
CA GLY A 642 8.11 64.99 1.49
C GLY A 642 7.04 64.88 0.39
N PRO A 643 7.21 65.58 -0.74
CA PRO A 643 6.17 65.70 -1.78
C PRO A 643 5.68 64.37 -2.35
N GLY A 644 6.55 63.35 -2.40
CA GLY A 644 6.18 62.01 -2.88
C GLY A 644 5.24 61.25 -1.93
N LEU A 645 5.44 61.40 -0.62
CA LEU A 645 4.54 60.86 0.40
C LEU A 645 3.20 61.58 0.37
N ASP A 646 3.23 62.92 0.28
CA ASP A 646 2.02 63.74 0.25
C ASP A 646 1.12 63.38 -0.95
N ALA A 647 1.72 63.22 -2.13
CA ALA A 647 0.99 62.80 -3.34
C ALA A 647 0.38 61.40 -3.20
N LEU A 648 1.05 60.47 -2.50
CA LEU A 648 0.52 59.14 -2.22
C LEU A 648 -0.66 59.19 -1.23
N VAL A 649 -0.53 59.96 -0.15
CA VAL A 649 -1.61 60.17 0.83
C VAL A 649 -2.83 60.80 0.17
N GLU A 650 -2.65 61.78 -0.71
CA GLU A 650 -3.72 62.36 -1.52
C GLU A 650 -4.36 61.33 -2.45
N ARG A 651 -3.55 60.48 -3.11
CA ARG A 651 -4.05 59.40 -3.97
C ARG A 651 -4.90 58.39 -3.21
N ILE A 652 -4.43 57.93 -2.05
CA ILE A 652 -5.16 57.01 -1.17
C ILE A 652 -6.47 57.65 -0.70
N THR A 653 -6.41 58.91 -0.24
CA THR A 653 -7.60 59.67 0.18
C THR A 653 -8.61 59.78 -0.97
N ALA A 654 -8.16 60.17 -2.16
CA ALA A 654 -9.01 60.33 -3.33
C ALA A 654 -9.61 58.99 -3.79
N ALA A 655 -8.87 57.88 -3.67
CA ALA A 655 -9.37 56.54 -3.98
C ALA A 655 -10.46 56.11 -2.97
N ILE A 656 -10.21 56.27 -1.67
CA ILE A 656 -11.18 55.87 -0.62
C ILE A 656 -12.46 56.71 -0.69
N CYS A 657 -12.37 58.01 -0.98
CA CYS A 657 -13.54 58.90 -1.05
C CYS A 657 -14.46 58.68 -2.28
N ARG A 658 -14.09 57.83 -3.24
CA ARG A 658 -14.97 57.51 -4.38
C ARG A 658 -16.23 56.78 -3.88
N PRO A 659 -17.39 56.94 -4.53
CA PRO A 659 -18.61 56.19 -4.17
C PRO A 659 -18.37 54.68 -4.14
N TYR A 660 -18.92 53.98 -3.14
CA TYR A 660 -18.98 52.52 -3.07
C TYR A 660 -20.38 52.05 -3.45
N HIS A 661 -20.47 51.14 -4.41
CA HIS A 661 -21.72 50.50 -4.80
C HIS A 661 -21.90 49.23 -3.98
N LEU A 662 -22.76 49.27 -2.96
CA LEU A 662 -22.95 48.23 -1.96
C LEU A 662 -24.31 47.54 -2.14
N GLY A 663 -24.54 46.97 -3.33
CA GLY A 663 -25.85 46.45 -3.73
C GLY A 663 -26.73 47.59 -4.21
N GLU A 664 -27.91 47.75 -3.60
CA GLU A 664 -28.86 48.83 -3.93
C GLU A 664 -28.49 50.18 -3.31
N HIS A 665 -27.37 50.28 -2.59
CA HIS A 665 -26.97 51.51 -1.89
C HIS A 665 -25.67 52.08 -2.45
N VAL A 666 -25.57 53.41 -2.48
CA VAL A 666 -24.32 54.11 -2.74
C VAL A 666 -23.87 54.82 -1.47
N ALA A 667 -22.72 54.41 -0.94
CA ALA A 667 -22.11 55.00 0.24
C ALA A 667 -20.88 55.84 -0.14
N ARG A 668 -20.67 56.95 0.57
CA ARG A 668 -19.42 57.72 0.54
C ARG A 668 -18.90 57.87 1.96
N VAL A 669 -17.67 57.45 2.17
CA VAL A 669 -16.91 57.65 3.42
C VAL A 669 -15.68 58.49 3.15
N GLY A 670 -15.25 59.24 4.16
CA GLY A 670 -13.93 59.87 4.16
C GLY A 670 -12.88 58.94 4.78
N VAL A 671 -11.66 59.43 4.87
CA VAL A 671 -10.59 58.76 5.60
C VAL A 671 -9.63 59.78 6.19
N SER A 672 -9.41 59.71 7.50
CA SER A 672 -8.39 60.49 8.18
C SER A 672 -7.09 59.69 8.19
N ILE A 673 -6.00 60.28 7.68
CA ILE A 673 -4.70 59.60 7.52
C ILE A 673 -3.63 60.35 8.32
N GLY A 674 -3.02 59.68 9.30
CA GLY A 674 -1.85 60.15 10.02
C GLY A 674 -0.58 59.50 9.49
N THR A 675 0.54 60.21 9.53
CA THR A 675 1.84 59.71 9.07
C THR A 675 2.88 59.79 10.17
N ALA A 676 3.71 58.76 10.32
CA ALA A 676 4.89 58.78 11.18
C ALA A 676 6.10 58.12 10.46
N ALA A 677 7.26 58.77 10.51
CA ALA A 677 8.48 58.27 9.88
C ALA A 677 9.21 57.31 10.82
N CYS A 678 9.72 56.20 10.28
CA CYS A 678 10.53 55.27 11.06
C CYS A 678 11.91 55.89 11.37
N GLY A 679 12.09 56.36 12.61
CA GLY A 679 13.39 56.80 13.12
C GLY A 679 14.30 55.62 13.45
N ALA A 680 15.62 55.88 13.55
CA ALA A 680 16.59 54.84 13.91
C ALA A 680 16.35 54.31 15.34
N ASP A 681 15.91 55.17 16.26
CA ASP A 681 15.70 54.84 17.68
C ASP A 681 14.23 54.61 18.04
N THR A 682 13.32 54.70 17.08
CA THR A 682 11.87 54.60 17.34
C THR A 682 11.45 53.14 17.57
N GLY A 683 10.72 52.88 18.65
CA GLY A 683 10.07 51.60 18.92
C GLY A 683 8.72 51.46 18.22
N VAL A 684 8.22 50.23 18.10
CA VAL A 684 6.93 49.92 17.45
C VAL A 684 5.76 50.70 18.08
N GLU A 685 5.62 50.62 19.41
CA GLU A 685 4.53 51.28 20.14
C GLU A 685 4.58 52.80 19.98
N GLN A 686 5.79 53.38 20.05
CA GLN A 686 6.00 54.80 19.85
C GLN A 686 5.57 55.23 18.44
N LEU A 687 5.96 54.47 17.41
CA LEU A 687 5.63 54.79 16.02
C LEU A 687 4.12 54.69 15.74
N LEU A 688 3.45 53.66 16.28
CA LEU A 688 1.99 53.52 16.22
C LEU A 688 1.30 54.71 16.91
N GLN A 689 1.78 55.10 18.09
CA GLN A 689 1.23 56.22 18.84
C GLN A 689 1.44 57.57 18.12
N GLU A 690 2.61 57.80 17.52
CA GLU A 690 2.88 59.00 16.71
C GLU A 690 1.97 59.07 15.48
N ALA A 691 1.76 57.95 14.79
CA ALA A 691 0.89 57.88 13.61
C ALA A 691 -0.59 58.09 13.99
N ASP A 692 -1.06 57.49 15.08
CA ASP A 692 -2.41 57.67 15.61
C ASP A 692 -2.67 59.12 16.04
N GLN A 693 -1.75 59.74 16.79
CA GLN A 693 -1.85 61.16 17.16
C GLN A 693 -1.88 62.09 15.94
N SER A 694 -1.08 61.76 14.91
CA SER A 694 -1.07 62.49 13.63
C SER A 694 -2.44 62.37 12.94
N MET A 695 -3.01 61.16 12.90
CA MET A 695 -4.33 60.89 12.33
C MET A 695 -5.43 61.65 13.08
N TYR A 696 -5.39 61.64 14.41
CA TYR A 696 -6.39 62.33 15.23
C TYR A 696 -6.41 63.85 15.00
N ARG A 697 -5.24 64.48 14.77
CA ARG A 697 -5.15 65.91 14.40
C ARG A 697 -5.80 66.19 13.04
N VAL A 698 -5.62 65.29 12.07
CA VAL A 698 -6.29 65.36 10.77
C VAL A 698 -7.80 65.18 10.92
N LYS A 699 -8.24 64.22 11.73
CA LYS A 699 -9.66 63.97 12.01
C LYS A 699 -10.35 65.16 12.67
N ALA A 700 -9.68 65.83 13.60
CA ALA A 700 -10.19 67.03 14.29
C ALA A 700 -10.41 68.22 13.35
N THR A 701 -9.51 68.42 12.38
CA THR A 701 -9.64 69.51 11.38
C THR A 701 -10.73 69.23 10.35
N ARG A 702 -11.06 67.96 10.07
CA ARG A 702 -12.10 67.55 9.13
C ARG A 702 -13.51 67.50 9.71
N ARG A 703 -13.69 67.25 11.02
CA ARG A 703 -15.01 67.25 11.68
C ARG A 703 -15.79 68.58 11.52
N GLY A 704 -15.14 69.68 11.15
CA GLY A 704 -15.78 70.95 10.79
C GLY A 704 -16.26 71.07 9.33
N LYS A 705 -15.97 70.10 8.44
CA LYS A 705 -16.24 70.18 6.99
C LYS A 705 -16.71 68.83 6.42
N GLY A 706 -18.02 68.56 6.49
CA GLY A 706 -18.68 67.56 5.63
C GLY A 706 -19.30 66.37 6.37
N SER A 707 -20.63 66.28 6.35
CA SER A 707 -21.39 65.11 6.80
C SER A 707 -21.40 64.02 5.70
N PRO A 708 -21.40 62.73 6.07
CA PRO A 708 -21.59 61.62 5.12
C PRO A 708 -22.89 61.76 4.33
N ARG A 709 -22.87 61.35 3.05
CA ARG A 709 -24.06 61.32 2.19
C ARG A 709 -24.32 59.88 1.76
N ILE A 710 -25.45 59.35 2.21
CA ILE A 710 -26.00 58.06 1.77
C ILE A 710 -27.10 58.38 0.76
N ALA A 711 -27.03 57.77 -0.42
CA ALA A 711 -28.06 57.92 -1.45
C ALA A 711 -28.55 56.56 -1.92
N VAL A 712 -29.87 56.43 -2.07
CA VAL A 712 -30.51 55.32 -2.79
C VAL A 712 -30.52 55.71 -4.27
N PRO A 713 -30.06 54.85 -5.21
CA PRO A 713 -30.16 55.14 -6.63
C PRO A 713 -31.63 55.30 -7.01
N ALA A 714 -31.94 56.33 -7.80
CA ALA A 714 -33.25 56.45 -8.43
C ALA A 714 -33.43 55.30 -9.43
N ALA A 715 -34.62 54.70 -9.42
CA ALA A 715 -35.02 53.53 -10.20
C ALA A 715 -34.75 53.65 -11.71
#